data_AF-A0A1I7TC69-F1
#
_entry.id   AF-A0A1I7TC69-F1
#
_cell.length_a   1.000
_cell.length_b   1.000
_cell.length_c   1.000
_cell.angle_alpha   90.00
_cell.angle_beta   90.00
_cell.angle_gamma   90.00
#
_symmetry.space_group_name_H-M   'P 1'
#
loop_
_entity.id
_entity.type
_entity.pdbx_description
1 polymer ?
#
loop_
_entity_poly.entity_id
_entity_poly.type
_entity_poly.pdbx_seq_one_letter_code
_entity_poly.pdbx_strand_id
1 'polypeptide(L)'
;MLDQKFNVFLQSSRLQVVILGFWVKSFNNVVVSINSTLGQHQCCDSKSKRTTSPPPDENLTAIDKIMNIIDEKPLKLAHVIRAARYYPRFLNFNENKIYFCVRFVNDISYSDRKQFIDCGVIHHLLDLIAETAISDFSASSSRSDEQKRRARRNSAASFTHKGTGYGTGSTRSRWDIERTVEEKLIREEHLTWLLSILNSFMLGWPVTDHLKVKPEDLVHMNENAVQYVADSSILSILEYNLRNDSFFDVSEHLEIYQALLETAASMAASPALVPYLVKPYTQNAKSIAKELIPRFKENILAIQARWGGTLEETNFRMAEFATKVTQLSDFVITAARAYEQTLPPEQRIQTATHRRPSHQGPKRDAKDEETIYKAKMQELQLQTAKFIGDFGKLCVPYVFRKEAKNINPFSPHLRDRTKRIAKELASIANALPLNASNSIYVCYDEGRVDIIKVLISGPDDTPYANGLFEFDIFFPTGYPFSPPKCAFLTTGSGNVRFNPNLYNDGKICLSILGTWEGRPEEKWNPYCSLMQVLVSIQGLIFVKDPYFNEPGFERYQGTERGDEYSRKYNLQIEHATLNYAIREQLKKPSEHFREVIEKHLWLKRDAILKQAEDWIQNVKNDFGDDKTSKRRDVFAFETGFNPQTQERVVQNLILELQEMKSPFAKEEAEEEEKIKKEQLEKDEKRKREAEALAEIERETRELELDFQRRRSSVAMTHIGAICVQPTGDYTADSGTSGGNEPSTSS
;
A
#
# COMPACT_ATOMS: atom_id res chain seq x y z
N MET A 1 -47.84 42.37 2.35
CA MET A 1 -46.92 41.26 2.01
C MET A 1 -46.08 40.75 3.20
N LEU A 2 -46.07 41.42 4.36
CA LEU A 2 -45.48 40.91 5.61
C LEU A 2 -46.46 40.04 6.43
N ASP A 3 -47.78 40.20 6.29
CA ASP A 3 -48.77 39.41 7.04
C ASP A 3 -49.01 37.98 6.50
N GLN A 4 -48.63 37.68 5.26
CA GLN A 4 -48.72 36.31 4.72
C GLN A 4 -47.56 35.42 5.18
N LYS A 5 -46.40 35.99 5.55
CA LYS A 5 -45.28 35.22 6.11
C LYS A 5 -45.44 34.97 7.62
N PHE A 6 -46.19 35.81 8.34
CA PHE A 6 -46.42 35.63 9.77
C PHE A 6 -47.48 34.54 10.07
N ASN A 7 -48.50 34.40 9.22
CA ASN A 7 -49.53 33.36 9.37
C ASN A 7 -49.05 31.94 9.05
N VAL A 8 -48.08 31.76 8.15
CA VAL A 8 -47.45 30.46 7.89
C VAL A 8 -46.53 30.04 9.05
N PHE A 9 -45.92 31.00 9.75
CA PHE A 9 -45.10 30.73 10.94
C PHE A 9 -45.97 30.28 12.13
N LEU A 10 -47.12 30.91 12.36
CA LEU A 10 -48.02 30.59 13.48
C LEU A 10 -48.79 29.25 13.32
N GLN A 11 -49.04 28.77 12.10
CA GLN A 11 -49.62 27.43 11.90
C GLN A 11 -48.60 26.30 12.10
N SER A 12 -47.30 26.53 11.85
CA SER A 12 -46.23 25.55 12.13
C SER A 12 -45.95 25.40 13.64
N SER A 13 -46.07 26.51 14.40
CA SER A 13 -45.79 26.51 15.84
C SER A 13 -46.82 25.76 16.68
N ARG A 14 -48.09 25.65 16.25
CA ARG A 14 -49.11 24.88 16.99
C ARG A 14 -48.92 23.36 16.85
N LEU A 15 -48.37 22.88 15.73
CA LEU A 15 -48.00 21.47 15.57
C LEU A 15 -46.73 21.13 16.36
N GLN A 16 -45.78 22.07 16.45
CA GLN A 16 -44.57 21.90 17.27
C GLN A 16 -44.86 21.90 18.78
N VAL A 17 -45.82 22.69 19.29
CA VAL A 17 -46.13 22.72 20.73
C VAL A 17 -46.84 21.45 21.22
N VAL A 18 -47.65 20.78 20.39
CA VAL A 18 -48.28 19.49 20.75
C VAL A 18 -47.27 18.34 20.72
N ILE A 19 -46.28 18.38 19.81
CA ILE A 19 -45.20 17.38 19.73
C ILE A 19 -44.14 17.59 20.82
N LEU A 20 -43.81 18.84 21.16
CA LEU A 20 -42.95 19.16 22.32
C LEU A 20 -43.60 18.76 23.65
N GLY A 21 -44.92 18.89 23.80
CA GLY A 21 -45.63 18.49 25.02
C GLY A 21 -45.59 16.98 25.31
N PHE A 22 -45.56 16.14 24.26
CA PHE A 22 -45.37 14.68 24.40
C PHE A 22 -43.90 14.30 24.65
N TRP A 23 -42.94 15.03 24.06
CA TRP A 23 -41.51 14.77 24.24
C TRP A 23 -40.95 15.23 25.59
N VAL A 24 -41.44 16.35 26.16
CA VAL A 24 -41.01 16.83 27.49
C VAL A 24 -41.41 15.86 28.61
N LYS A 25 -42.53 15.13 28.47
CA LYS A 25 -42.93 14.09 29.43
C LYS A 25 -42.07 12.82 29.34
N SER A 26 -41.60 12.43 28.15
CA SER A 26 -40.65 11.31 27.99
C SER A 26 -39.22 11.69 28.38
N PHE A 27 -38.81 12.95 28.15
CA PHE A 27 -37.46 13.43 28.46
C PHE A 27 -37.27 13.66 29.98
N ASN A 28 -38.30 14.11 30.71
CA ASN A 28 -38.22 14.22 32.17
C ASN A 28 -38.08 12.85 32.86
N ASN A 29 -38.62 11.76 32.30
CA ASN A 29 -38.44 10.43 32.87
C ASN A 29 -37.03 9.87 32.68
N VAL A 30 -36.33 10.27 31.62
CA VAL A 30 -34.94 9.84 31.34
C VAL A 30 -33.92 10.70 32.10
N VAL A 31 -34.15 12.01 32.21
CA VAL A 31 -33.26 12.92 32.96
C VAL A 31 -33.37 12.71 34.48
N VAL A 32 -34.55 12.36 35.00
CA VAL A 32 -34.71 11.98 36.42
C VAL A 32 -34.00 10.67 36.75
N SER A 33 -33.87 9.74 35.79
CA SER A 33 -33.15 8.47 35.98
C SER A 33 -31.61 8.59 35.90
N ILE A 34 -31.08 9.66 35.30
CA ILE A 34 -29.63 9.87 35.12
C ILE A 34 -29.08 10.85 36.18
N ASN A 35 -29.87 11.83 36.61
CA ASN A 35 -29.46 12.75 37.68
C ASN A 35 -29.50 12.12 39.08
N SER A 36 -30.18 10.98 39.27
CA SER A 36 -30.15 10.23 40.54
C SER A 36 -28.82 9.49 40.77
N THR A 37 -27.98 9.32 39.74
CA THR A 37 -26.79 8.46 39.78
C THR A 37 -25.47 9.22 39.99
N LEU A 38 -25.49 10.56 40.04
CA LEU A 38 -24.27 11.40 40.07
C LEU A 38 -24.25 12.49 41.14
N GLY A 39 -25.01 12.34 42.23
CA GLY A 39 -24.95 13.27 43.35
C GLY A 39 -25.02 12.57 44.70
N GLN A 40 -23.86 12.29 45.29
CA GLN A 40 -23.51 12.55 46.71
C GLN A 40 -22.36 11.66 47.19
N HIS A 41 -21.15 12.24 47.26
CA HIS A 41 -20.18 11.88 48.30
C HIS A 41 -20.03 13.11 49.21
N GLN A 42 -20.72 13.10 50.35
CA GLN A 42 -20.31 13.86 51.53
C GLN A 42 -20.75 13.13 52.80
N CYS A 43 -19.87 13.17 53.79
CA CYS A 43 -19.82 12.40 55.02
C CYS A 43 -21.04 12.48 55.97
N CYS A 44 -21.11 11.42 56.79
CA CYS A 44 -21.59 11.31 58.17
C CYS A 44 -23.08 11.08 58.48
N ASP A 45 -23.22 10.03 59.30
CA ASP A 45 -24.10 9.87 60.46
C ASP A 45 -25.40 9.05 60.41
N SER A 46 -25.57 8.40 61.56
CA SER A 46 -26.37 7.23 61.91
C SER A 46 -27.90 7.34 61.85
N LYS A 47 -28.54 6.16 61.62
CA LYS A 47 -29.78 5.60 62.24
C LYS A 47 -30.92 5.20 61.27
N SER A 48 -31.30 3.93 61.42
CA SER A 48 -32.66 3.36 61.46
C SER A 48 -33.49 3.20 60.16
N LYS A 49 -33.55 1.94 59.72
CA LYS A 49 -34.69 1.16 59.17
C LYS A 49 -35.84 1.94 58.49
N ARG A 50 -36.05 1.66 57.20
CA ARG A 50 -37.33 1.15 56.66
C ARG A 50 -37.15 0.52 55.27
N THR A 51 -37.91 -0.55 55.10
CA THR A 51 -38.00 -1.48 53.97
C THR A 51 -38.50 -0.83 52.68
N THR A 52 -37.70 -0.92 51.63
CA THR A 52 -38.14 -0.93 50.22
C THR A 52 -37.07 -1.67 49.43
N SER A 53 -37.48 -2.68 48.68
CA SER A 53 -36.63 -3.49 47.78
C SER A 53 -35.83 -2.60 46.81
N PRO A 54 -34.53 -2.88 46.58
CA PRO A 54 -33.71 -2.05 45.71
C PRO A 54 -34.06 -2.25 44.22
N PRO A 55 -33.83 -1.24 43.36
CA PRO A 55 -34.01 -1.34 41.90
C PRO A 55 -32.95 -2.27 41.28
N PRO A 56 -33.17 -2.79 40.05
CA PRO A 56 -32.43 -3.94 39.52
C PRO A 56 -30.97 -3.68 39.08
N ASP A 57 -30.36 -2.54 39.41
CA ASP A 57 -29.04 -2.14 38.90
C ASP A 57 -27.87 -2.21 39.90
N GLU A 58 -28.08 -2.67 41.14
CA GLU A 58 -27.01 -2.68 42.17
C GLU A 58 -26.10 -3.93 42.17
N ASN A 59 -26.28 -4.91 41.28
CA ASN A 59 -25.56 -6.19 41.33
C ASN A 59 -24.82 -6.61 40.02
N LEU A 60 -24.37 -5.66 39.18
CA LEU A 60 -23.47 -6.01 38.06
C LEU A 60 -22.03 -6.13 38.56
N THR A 61 -21.41 -7.30 38.37
CA THR A 61 -19.99 -7.51 38.69
C THR A 61 -19.12 -6.64 37.79
N ALA A 62 -17.86 -6.39 38.17
CA ALA A 62 -16.92 -5.64 37.31
C ALA A 62 -16.77 -6.27 35.91
N ILE A 63 -16.97 -7.59 35.82
CA ILE A 63 -16.99 -8.38 34.58
C ILE A 63 -18.20 -8.03 33.72
N ASP A 64 -19.40 -8.02 34.30
CA ASP A 64 -20.63 -7.69 33.57
C ASP A 64 -20.61 -6.24 33.04
N LYS A 65 -19.99 -5.33 33.80
CA LYS A 65 -19.81 -3.93 33.38
C LYS A 65 -18.90 -3.81 32.16
N ILE A 66 -17.79 -4.55 32.12
CA ILE A 66 -16.87 -4.52 30.97
C ILE A 66 -17.49 -5.20 29.75
N MET A 67 -18.16 -6.33 29.92
CA MET A 67 -18.82 -7.02 28.80
C MET A 67 -19.90 -6.14 28.15
N ASN A 68 -20.74 -5.50 28.96
CA ASN A 68 -21.76 -4.57 28.44
C ASN A 68 -21.14 -3.38 27.67
N ILE A 69 -19.98 -2.90 28.13
CA ILE A 69 -19.24 -1.81 27.48
C ILE A 69 -18.63 -2.26 26.15
N ILE A 70 -18.04 -3.46 26.10
CA ILE A 70 -17.41 -4.02 24.90
C ILE A 70 -18.46 -4.29 23.81
N ASP A 71 -19.70 -4.60 24.20
CA ASP A 71 -20.83 -4.82 23.27
C ASP A 71 -21.48 -3.52 22.75
N GLU A 72 -21.16 -2.34 23.31
CA GLU A 72 -21.72 -1.06 22.88
C GLU A 72 -21.05 -0.52 21.60
N LYS A 73 -21.83 -0.41 20.50
CA LYS A 73 -21.36 0.28 19.28
C LYS A 73 -21.19 1.79 19.50
N PRO A 74 -20.21 2.45 18.84
CA PRO A 74 -20.06 3.89 18.87
C PRO A 74 -21.34 4.63 18.45
N LEU A 75 -21.64 5.74 19.11
CA LEU A 75 -22.84 6.55 18.83
C LEU A 75 -22.84 7.05 17.37
N LYS A 76 -23.95 6.84 16.66
CA LYS A 76 -24.11 7.28 15.25
C LYS A 76 -23.73 8.75 15.08
N LEU A 77 -22.94 9.04 14.04
CA LEU A 77 -22.50 10.41 13.69
C LEU A 77 -23.69 11.40 13.56
N ALA A 78 -24.82 10.95 13.01
CA ALA A 78 -26.05 11.75 12.95
C ALA A 78 -26.63 12.12 14.34
N HIS A 79 -26.46 11.27 15.35
CA HIS A 79 -26.83 11.58 16.74
C HIS A 79 -25.78 12.47 17.41
N VAL A 80 -24.50 12.33 17.08
CA VAL A 80 -23.41 13.19 17.56
C VAL A 80 -23.56 14.61 17.03
N ILE A 81 -23.83 14.80 15.73
CA ILE A 81 -24.06 16.12 15.10
C ILE A 81 -25.33 16.77 15.64
N ARG A 82 -26.39 15.97 15.84
CA ARG A 82 -27.66 16.44 16.41
C ARG A 82 -27.49 16.79 17.90
N ALA A 83 -26.74 16.01 18.68
CA ALA A 83 -26.44 16.29 20.08
C ALA A 83 -25.46 17.46 20.26
N ALA A 84 -24.43 17.58 19.42
CA ALA A 84 -23.45 18.67 19.44
C ALA A 84 -24.09 20.04 19.11
N ARG A 85 -25.15 20.07 18.29
CA ARG A 85 -25.94 21.28 18.04
C ARG A 85 -26.71 21.78 19.26
N TYR A 86 -27.12 20.89 20.17
CA TYR A 86 -27.89 21.26 21.36
C TYR A 86 -27.03 21.30 22.64
N TYR A 87 -25.90 20.60 22.67
CA TYR A 87 -25.02 20.47 23.82
C TYR A 87 -23.55 20.36 23.39
N PRO A 88 -22.78 21.46 23.39
CA PRO A 88 -21.36 21.47 23.03
C PRO A 88 -20.48 20.54 23.89
N ARG A 89 -20.95 20.14 25.08
CA ARG A 89 -20.29 19.18 25.98
C ARG A 89 -20.34 17.72 25.50
N PHE A 90 -21.14 17.38 24.48
CA PHE A 90 -21.27 16.00 23.96
C PHE A 90 -20.10 15.54 23.10
N LEU A 91 -19.37 16.46 22.44
CA LEU A 91 -18.14 16.12 21.69
C LEU A 91 -17.04 15.59 22.64
N ASN A 92 -16.91 16.19 23.82
CA ASN A 92 -16.05 15.67 24.88
C ASN A 92 -16.54 14.32 25.46
N PHE A 93 -17.79 13.90 25.21
CA PHE A 93 -18.40 12.74 25.87
C PHE A 93 -18.03 11.40 25.20
N ASN A 94 -17.81 11.38 23.88
CA ASN A 94 -17.31 10.19 23.17
C ASN A 94 -15.82 9.94 23.46
N GLU A 95 -14.99 10.99 23.47
CA GLU A 95 -13.62 10.92 24.00
C GLU A 95 -13.62 10.38 25.45
N ASN A 96 -14.59 10.81 26.27
CA ASN A 96 -14.73 10.33 27.64
C ASN A 96 -15.21 8.87 27.76
N LYS A 97 -15.94 8.27 26.81
CA LYS A 97 -16.32 6.85 26.90
C LYS A 97 -15.13 5.93 26.66
N ILE A 98 -14.36 6.14 25.59
CA ILE A 98 -13.13 5.38 25.32
C ILE A 98 -12.14 5.58 26.47
N TYR A 99 -11.94 6.83 26.88
CA TYR A 99 -11.07 7.17 27.99
C TYR A 99 -11.56 6.55 29.30
N PHE A 100 -12.88 6.49 29.55
CA PHE A 100 -13.45 5.82 30.72
C PHE A 100 -13.25 4.30 30.67
N CYS A 101 -13.37 3.66 29.51
CA CYS A 101 -13.19 2.21 29.39
C CYS A 101 -11.72 1.80 29.47
N VAL A 102 -10.84 2.52 28.76
CA VAL A 102 -9.39 2.37 28.86
C VAL A 102 -8.94 2.65 30.29
N ARG A 103 -9.40 3.74 30.91
CA ARG A 103 -9.09 4.06 32.32
C ARG A 103 -9.67 3.03 33.29
N PHE A 104 -10.90 2.56 33.08
CA PHE A 104 -11.50 1.51 33.91
C PHE A 104 -10.71 0.23 33.81
N VAL A 105 -10.32 -0.21 32.61
CA VAL A 105 -9.44 -1.38 32.40
C VAL A 105 -8.07 -1.16 33.04
N ASN A 106 -7.51 0.05 32.96
CA ASN A 106 -6.24 0.41 33.57
C ASN A 106 -6.29 0.45 35.10
N ASP A 107 -7.44 0.82 35.68
CA ASP A 107 -7.67 0.87 37.13
C ASP A 107 -7.94 -0.53 37.75
N ILE A 108 -8.01 -1.60 36.94
CA ILE A 108 -8.18 -2.98 37.39
C ILE A 108 -6.84 -3.57 37.90
N SER A 109 -6.86 -4.13 39.11
CA SER A 109 -5.70 -4.77 39.73
C SER A 109 -5.18 -5.97 38.92
N TYR A 110 -3.88 -6.27 39.03
CA TYR A 110 -3.26 -7.41 38.33
C TYR A 110 -3.94 -8.77 38.65
N SER A 111 -4.44 -8.95 39.88
CA SER A 111 -5.17 -10.16 40.29
C SER A 111 -6.54 -10.27 39.63
N ASP A 112 -7.22 -9.14 39.40
CA ASP A 112 -8.54 -9.12 38.78
C ASP A 112 -8.41 -9.37 37.28
N ARG A 113 -7.39 -8.83 36.60
CA ARG A 113 -7.10 -9.10 35.16
C ARG A 113 -6.98 -10.58 34.84
N LYS A 114 -6.37 -11.36 35.73
CA LYS A 114 -6.32 -12.82 35.61
C LYS A 114 -7.71 -13.44 35.65
N GLN A 115 -8.59 -12.94 36.53
CA GLN A 115 -10.00 -13.38 36.56
C GLN A 115 -10.77 -12.99 35.28
N PHE A 116 -10.50 -11.82 34.68
CA PHE A 116 -11.12 -11.45 33.40
C PHE A 116 -10.71 -12.41 32.26
N ILE A 117 -9.45 -12.85 32.25
CA ILE A 117 -8.95 -13.87 31.29
C ILE A 117 -9.62 -15.23 31.55
N ASP A 118 -9.67 -15.66 32.82
CA ASP A 118 -10.28 -16.94 33.22
C ASP A 118 -11.81 -16.95 32.96
N CYS A 119 -12.47 -15.79 33.00
CA CYS A 119 -13.89 -15.62 32.68
C CYS A 119 -14.18 -15.40 31.17
N GLY A 120 -13.18 -15.44 30.30
CA GLY A 120 -13.37 -15.40 28.84
C GLY A 120 -13.60 -14.00 28.24
N VAL A 121 -13.30 -12.93 28.97
CA VAL A 121 -13.47 -11.54 28.49
C VAL A 121 -12.55 -11.23 27.31
N ILE A 122 -11.32 -11.74 27.36
CA ILE A 122 -10.37 -11.61 26.24
C ILE A 122 -10.83 -12.39 24.99
N HIS A 123 -11.48 -13.53 25.17
CA HIS A 123 -12.02 -14.32 24.06
C HIS A 123 -13.17 -13.57 23.37
N HIS A 124 -14.09 -13.02 24.16
CA HIS A 124 -15.22 -12.22 23.65
C HIS A 124 -14.74 -10.96 22.91
N LEU A 125 -13.73 -10.27 23.46
CA LEU A 125 -13.12 -9.11 22.82
C LEU A 125 -12.46 -9.48 21.47
N LEU A 126 -11.70 -10.57 21.42
CA LEU A 126 -11.05 -11.04 20.19
C LEU A 126 -12.08 -11.49 19.14
N ASP A 127 -13.19 -12.12 19.56
CA ASP A 127 -14.30 -12.48 18.67
C ASP A 127 -14.98 -11.22 18.08
N LEU A 128 -15.21 -10.19 18.88
CA LEU A 128 -15.79 -8.93 18.41
C LEU A 128 -14.86 -8.16 17.47
N ILE A 129 -13.55 -8.18 17.73
CA ILE A 129 -12.55 -7.64 16.82
C ILE A 129 -12.59 -8.41 15.49
N ALA A 130 -12.68 -9.74 15.56
CA ALA A 130 -12.81 -10.59 14.38
C ALA A 130 -14.10 -10.25 13.60
N GLU A 131 -15.26 -10.17 14.25
CA GLU A 131 -16.54 -9.85 13.58
C GLU A 131 -16.53 -8.45 12.95
N THR A 132 -15.96 -7.46 13.65
CA THR A 132 -15.88 -6.08 13.17
C THR A 132 -14.94 -5.96 11.98
N ALA A 133 -13.84 -6.71 11.97
CA ALA A 133 -12.87 -6.73 10.88
C ALA A 133 -13.31 -7.62 9.69
N ILE A 134 -13.90 -8.81 9.93
CA ILE A 134 -14.13 -9.89 8.94
C ILE A 134 -15.22 -9.57 7.90
N SER A 135 -16.06 -8.55 8.12
CA SER A 135 -17.08 -8.16 7.13
C SER A 135 -16.53 -7.76 5.74
N ASP A 136 -15.23 -7.48 5.64
CA ASP A 136 -14.51 -7.24 4.38
C ASP A 136 -13.56 -8.40 3.95
N PHE A 137 -13.43 -9.48 4.75
CA PHE A 137 -12.49 -10.60 4.53
C PHE A 137 -13.07 -11.78 3.73
N SER A 138 -14.30 -11.71 3.21
CA SER A 138 -14.94 -12.84 2.50
C SER A 138 -14.43 -13.05 1.07
N ALA A 139 -13.13 -12.84 0.83
CA ALA A 139 -12.48 -13.11 -0.45
C ALA A 139 -11.03 -13.64 -0.28
N SER A 140 -10.74 -14.44 0.75
CA SER A 140 -9.70 -15.50 0.70
C SER A 140 -9.37 -16.04 2.10
N SER A 141 -9.85 -17.25 2.42
CA SER A 141 -9.02 -18.29 3.06
C SER A 141 -9.88 -19.52 3.40
N SER A 142 -9.30 -20.68 3.18
CA SER A 142 -9.84 -21.99 3.52
C SER A 142 -9.75 -22.24 5.03
N ARG A 143 -10.89 -22.37 5.72
CA ARG A 143 -10.98 -22.97 7.07
C ARG A 143 -11.94 -24.17 7.07
N SER A 144 -11.60 -25.16 7.90
CA SER A 144 -12.17 -26.51 7.97
C SER A 144 -13.62 -26.57 8.48
N ASP A 145 -14.34 -27.61 8.07
CA ASP A 145 -15.80 -27.75 8.17
C ASP A 145 -16.37 -27.95 9.59
N GLU A 146 -15.52 -28.15 10.61
CA GLU A 146 -15.96 -28.37 12.01
C GLU A 146 -16.48 -27.06 12.66
N GLN A 147 -15.82 -25.93 12.40
CA GLN A 147 -16.21 -24.60 12.95
C GLN A 147 -17.50 -24.05 12.31
N LYS A 148 -17.86 -24.49 11.09
CA LYS A 148 -19.11 -24.11 10.42
C LYS A 148 -20.36 -24.64 11.13
N ARG A 149 -20.25 -25.68 11.97
CA ARG A 149 -21.43 -26.32 12.61
C ARG A 149 -21.89 -25.60 13.88
N ARG A 150 -21.03 -24.88 14.60
CA ARG A 150 -21.44 -24.11 15.80
C ARG A 150 -21.99 -22.71 15.47
N ALA A 151 -21.45 -22.02 14.48
CA ALA A 151 -21.92 -20.69 14.06
C ALA A 151 -23.29 -20.69 13.34
N ARG A 152 -23.77 -21.86 12.89
CA ARG A 152 -25.03 -22.00 12.13
C ARG A 152 -26.31 -22.04 12.99
N ARG A 153 -26.23 -22.04 14.32
CA ARG A 153 -27.43 -22.16 15.17
C ARG A 153 -28.08 -20.84 15.61
N ASN A 154 -27.39 -19.71 15.55
CA ASN A 154 -27.93 -18.42 16.04
C ASN A 154 -28.12 -17.32 14.98
N SER A 155 -27.85 -17.60 13.70
CA SER A 155 -28.01 -16.65 12.59
C SER A 155 -29.06 -17.08 11.56
N ALA A 156 -30.08 -17.83 12.00
CA ALA A 156 -31.23 -18.19 11.17
C ALA A 156 -32.27 -17.04 11.12
N ALA A 157 -31.85 -15.86 10.66
CA ALA A 157 -32.76 -14.83 10.15
C ALA A 157 -31.97 -13.83 9.29
N SER A 158 -32.13 -14.00 7.97
CA SER A 158 -31.74 -13.09 6.89
C SER A 158 -30.38 -13.32 6.22
N PHE A 159 -30.48 -13.55 4.91
CA PHE A 159 -29.45 -13.48 3.88
C PHE A 159 -28.51 -14.68 3.70
N THR A 160 -29.10 -15.78 3.22
CA THR A 160 -28.38 -16.81 2.47
C THR A 160 -27.84 -16.25 1.14
N HIS A 161 -26.53 -16.40 0.96
CA HIS A 161 -25.73 -16.25 -0.26
C HIS A 161 -26.44 -16.53 -1.60
N LYS A 162 -26.20 -15.64 -2.57
CA LYS A 162 -26.00 -16.01 -3.97
C LYS A 162 -24.62 -15.49 -4.40
N GLY A 163 -23.87 -16.34 -5.09
CA GLY A 163 -22.44 -16.20 -5.33
C GLY A 163 -22.01 -15.06 -6.24
N THR A 164 -20.70 -14.95 -6.41
CA THR A 164 -20.01 -14.19 -7.45
C THR A 164 -20.44 -14.69 -8.83
N GLY A 165 -21.57 -14.19 -9.30
CA GLY A 165 -22.10 -14.40 -10.63
C GLY A 165 -22.22 -13.06 -11.33
N TYR A 166 -21.47 -12.89 -12.41
CA TYR A 166 -21.78 -11.94 -13.46
C TYR A 166 -23.15 -12.33 -14.04
N GLY A 167 -24.10 -11.39 -14.08
CA GLY A 167 -25.36 -11.54 -14.83
C GLY A 167 -26.68 -11.54 -14.04
N THR A 168 -27.44 -10.47 -14.27
CA THR A 168 -28.92 -10.35 -14.35
C THR A 168 -29.78 -10.61 -13.10
N GLY A 169 -30.39 -9.54 -12.56
CA GLY A 169 -31.50 -9.62 -11.59
C GLY A 169 -32.06 -8.27 -11.14
N SER A 170 -33.36 -8.05 -11.40
CA SER A 170 -34.20 -6.85 -11.24
C SER A 170 -34.13 -6.03 -9.93
N THR A 171 -33.78 -4.75 -10.08
CA THR A 171 -34.35 -3.49 -9.54
C THR A 171 -34.99 -3.37 -8.14
N ARG A 172 -34.31 -2.55 -7.32
CA ARG A 172 -34.75 -1.66 -6.21
C ARG A 172 -34.18 -2.02 -4.84
N SER A 173 -32.84 -2.00 -4.72
CA SER A 173 -32.22 -1.54 -3.48
C SER A 173 -31.69 -0.13 -3.74
N ARG A 174 -32.32 0.86 -3.12
CA ARG A 174 -31.86 2.26 -3.16
C ARG A 174 -30.69 2.33 -2.19
N TRP A 175 -29.49 2.03 -2.69
CA TRP A 175 -28.27 2.06 -1.89
C TRP A 175 -27.99 3.51 -1.51
N ASP A 176 -27.85 3.74 -0.20
CA ASP A 176 -27.62 5.03 0.38
C ASP A 176 -26.12 5.14 0.66
N ILE A 177 -25.42 5.89 -0.20
CA ILE A 177 -23.96 6.04 -0.15
C ILE A 177 -23.56 6.70 1.17
N GLU A 178 -24.32 7.69 1.63
CA GLU A 178 -24.07 8.39 2.90
C GLU A 178 -24.14 7.38 4.05
N ARG A 179 -25.20 6.57 4.07
CA ARG A 179 -25.35 5.50 5.08
C ARG A 179 -24.23 4.47 5.04
N THR A 180 -23.75 4.10 3.86
CA THR A 180 -22.71 3.07 3.75
C THR A 180 -21.33 3.59 4.16
N VAL A 181 -21.01 4.84 3.81
CA VAL A 181 -19.79 5.52 4.28
C VAL A 181 -19.86 5.72 5.79
N GLU A 182 -21.00 6.15 6.33
CA GLU A 182 -21.21 6.25 7.77
C GLU A 182 -21.04 4.89 8.48
N GLU A 183 -21.61 3.81 7.93
CA GLU A 183 -21.46 2.45 8.47
C GLU A 183 -20.02 1.94 8.39
N LYS A 184 -19.22 2.40 7.42
CA LYS A 184 -17.79 2.12 7.34
C LYS A 184 -17.01 2.89 8.42
N LEU A 185 -17.21 4.20 8.54
CA LEU A 185 -16.54 5.03 9.54
C LEU A 185 -16.84 4.57 10.97
N ILE A 186 -18.11 4.25 11.27
CA ILE A 186 -18.52 3.71 12.58
C ILE A 186 -17.84 2.36 12.87
N ARG A 187 -17.64 1.52 11.85
CA ARG A 187 -16.92 0.24 11.99
C ARG A 187 -15.43 0.45 12.26
N GLU A 188 -14.78 1.34 11.52
CA GLU A 188 -13.36 1.67 11.72
C GLU A 188 -13.11 2.27 13.10
N GLU A 189 -14.01 3.17 13.54
CA GLU A 189 -13.96 3.76 14.87
C GLU A 189 -14.16 2.70 15.96
N HIS A 190 -15.14 1.80 15.78
CA HIS A 190 -15.37 0.68 16.70
C HIS A 190 -14.17 -0.26 16.77
N LEU A 191 -13.58 -0.61 15.64
CA LEU A 191 -12.39 -1.46 15.57
C LEU A 191 -11.20 -0.80 16.29
N THR A 192 -11.01 0.51 16.10
CA THR A 192 -9.98 1.28 16.80
C THR A 192 -10.19 1.20 18.32
N TRP A 193 -11.42 1.33 18.82
CA TRP A 193 -11.74 1.23 20.25
C TRP A 193 -11.44 -0.16 20.80
N LEU A 194 -11.87 -1.21 20.11
CA LEU A 194 -11.65 -2.59 20.53
C LEU A 194 -10.14 -2.93 20.57
N LEU A 195 -9.36 -2.45 19.60
CA LEU A 195 -7.90 -2.59 19.60
C LEU A 195 -7.25 -1.84 20.77
N SER A 196 -7.68 -0.62 21.08
CA SER A 196 -7.17 0.12 22.25
C SER A 196 -7.53 -0.55 23.59
N ILE A 197 -8.71 -1.16 23.69
CA ILE A 197 -9.11 -1.96 24.86
C ILE A 197 -8.21 -3.19 24.96
N LEU A 198 -7.96 -3.90 23.85
CA LEU A 198 -7.06 -5.05 23.81
C LEU A 198 -5.64 -4.67 24.25
N ASN A 199 -5.12 -3.53 23.79
CA ASN A 199 -3.80 -3.02 24.19
C ASN A 199 -3.74 -2.75 25.70
N SER A 200 -4.79 -2.15 26.26
CA SER A 200 -4.90 -1.90 27.70
C SER A 200 -4.96 -3.20 28.51
N PHE A 201 -5.64 -4.22 27.99
CA PHE A 201 -5.66 -5.57 28.57
C PHE A 201 -4.30 -6.26 28.53
N MET A 202 -3.55 -6.13 27.43
CA MET A 202 -2.22 -6.76 27.27
C MET A 202 -1.12 -6.09 28.11
N LEU A 203 -1.17 -4.75 28.28
CA LEU A 203 -0.07 -4.00 28.89
C LEU A 203 -0.28 -3.57 30.33
N GLY A 204 -1.51 -3.29 30.77
CA GLY A 204 -1.70 -2.64 32.09
C GLY A 204 -2.19 -1.20 32.02
N TRP A 205 -1.78 -0.48 30.98
CA TRP A 205 -1.91 0.97 30.86
C TRP A 205 -1.93 1.38 29.37
N PRO A 206 -2.27 2.63 29.03
CA PRO A 206 -2.29 3.09 27.65
C PRO A 206 -0.87 3.01 27.04
N VAL A 207 -0.77 2.64 25.76
CA VAL A 207 0.51 2.73 25.06
C VAL A 207 0.95 4.20 25.04
N THR A 208 2.04 4.51 25.74
CA THR A 208 2.62 5.87 25.80
C THR A 208 3.91 5.92 25.00
N ASP A 209 4.38 7.12 24.68
CA ASP A 209 5.58 7.41 23.87
C ASP A 209 6.89 6.78 24.42
N HIS A 210 6.85 6.19 25.62
CA HIS A 210 8.01 5.62 26.31
C HIS A 210 7.70 4.25 26.93
N LEU A 211 7.15 3.31 26.15
CA LEU A 211 6.93 1.90 26.53
C LEU A 211 8.10 1.33 27.38
N LYS A 212 7.94 1.36 28.71
CA LYS A 212 8.88 0.81 29.70
C LYS A 212 8.14 -0.30 30.45
N VAL A 213 8.13 -1.49 29.86
CA VAL A 213 7.44 -2.65 30.42
C VAL A 213 8.46 -3.50 31.16
N LYS A 214 8.24 -3.77 32.45
CA LYS A 214 9.03 -4.76 33.18
C LYS A 214 8.35 -6.13 33.05
N PRO A 215 9.12 -7.24 33.05
CA PRO A 215 8.54 -8.59 33.03
C PRO A 215 7.53 -8.84 34.18
N GLU A 216 7.71 -8.16 35.31
CA GLU A 216 6.84 -8.20 36.49
C GLU A 216 5.45 -7.58 36.24
N ASP A 217 5.29 -6.72 35.23
CA ASP A 217 4.03 -6.06 34.92
C ASP A 217 3.11 -6.92 34.02
N LEU A 218 3.65 -7.98 33.40
CA LEU A 218 2.95 -8.84 32.44
C LEU A 218 2.48 -10.17 33.03
N VAL A 219 2.41 -10.30 34.36
CA VAL A 219 2.08 -11.56 35.07
C VAL A 219 0.71 -12.15 34.68
N HIS A 220 -0.21 -11.31 34.19
CA HIS A 220 -1.54 -11.72 33.72
C HIS A 220 -1.51 -12.39 32.33
N MET A 221 -0.47 -12.16 31.51
CA MET A 221 -0.27 -12.79 30.21
C MET A 221 0.32 -14.20 30.35
N ASN A 222 -0.49 -15.14 30.86
CA ASN A 222 -0.12 -16.54 30.96
C ASN A 222 -0.12 -17.24 29.57
N GLU A 223 0.32 -18.51 29.53
CA GLU A 223 0.40 -19.30 28.29
C GLU A 223 -0.95 -19.38 27.54
N ASN A 224 -2.06 -19.47 28.27
CA ASN A 224 -3.41 -19.48 27.68
C ASN A 224 -3.75 -18.14 27.02
N ALA A 225 -3.47 -17.01 27.67
CA ALA A 225 -3.71 -15.68 27.13
C ALA A 225 -2.88 -15.41 25.87
N VAL A 226 -1.61 -15.83 25.87
CA VAL A 226 -0.72 -15.75 24.70
C VAL A 226 -1.29 -16.58 23.55
N GLN A 227 -1.76 -17.79 23.82
CA GLN A 227 -2.34 -18.66 22.80
C GLN A 227 -3.64 -18.08 22.21
N TYR A 228 -4.51 -17.49 23.05
CA TYR A 228 -5.73 -16.83 22.57
C TYR A 228 -5.45 -15.68 21.61
N VAL A 229 -4.45 -14.83 21.92
CA VAL A 229 -4.04 -13.74 21.02
C VAL A 229 -3.40 -14.31 19.74
N ALA A 230 -2.57 -15.34 19.85
CA ALA A 230 -1.90 -15.96 18.70
C ALA A 230 -2.88 -16.63 17.72
N ASP A 231 -3.93 -17.31 18.22
CA ASP A 231 -4.93 -17.99 17.41
C ASP A 231 -6.02 -17.06 16.86
N SER A 232 -6.05 -15.80 17.32
CA SER A 232 -7.01 -14.79 16.89
C SER A 232 -6.76 -14.26 15.48
N SER A 233 -7.68 -13.45 14.97
CA SER A 233 -7.52 -12.76 13.69
C SER A 233 -6.56 -11.56 13.75
N ILE A 234 -5.95 -11.23 14.89
CA ILE A 234 -5.09 -10.05 15.03
C ILE A 234 -3.92 -10.05 14.04
N LEU A 235 -3.24 -11.18 13.87
CA LEU A 235 -2.12 -11.30 12.91
C LEU A 235 -2.60 -11.07 11.47
N SER A 236 -3.79 -11.58 11.11
CA SER A 236 -4.38 -11.36 9.78
C SER A 236 -4.84 -9.92 9.56
N ILE A 237 -5.34 -9.24 10.60
CA ILE A 237 -5.75 -7.83 10.56
C ILE A 237 -4.52 -6.93 10.41
N LEU A 238 -3.46 -7.20 11.16
CA LEU A 238 -2.19 -6.49 11.04
C LEU A 238 -1.59 -6.69 9.65
N GLU A 239 -1.57 -7.92 9.12
CA GLU A 239 -1.05 -8.18 7.78
C GLU A 239 -1.85 -7.45 6.69
N TYR A 240 -3.18 -7.53 6.74
CA TYR A 240 -4.05 -6.92 5.75
C TYR A 240 -3.88 -5.40 5.68
N ASN A 241 -3.90 -4.73 6.85
CA ASN A 241 -3.81 -3.27 6.90
C ASN A 241 -2.39 -2.76 6.66
N LEU A 242 -1.35 -3.39 7.22
CA LEU A 242 0.04 -2.95 7.03
C LEU A 242 0.62 -3.31 5.65
N ARG A 243 -0.09 -4.11 4.84
CA ARG A 243 0.20 -4.26 3.40
C ARG A 243 -0.19 -3.02 2.58
N ASN A 244 -1.02 -2.13 3.13
CA ASN A 244 -1.45 -0.95 2.40
C ASN A 244 -0.30 0.06 2.25
N ASP A 245 0.07 0.33 0.99
CA ASP A 245 1.09 1.32 0.62
C ASP A 245 0.46 2.68 0.24
N SER A 246 -0.88 2.81 0.25
CA SER A 246 -1.61 4.04 -0.08
C SER A 246 -1.47 5.08 1.03
N PHE A 247 -0.67 6.11 0.79
CA PHE A 247 -0.55 7.25 1.72
C PHE A 247 -1.89 7.90 2.04
N PHE A 248 -2.75 8.06 1.01
CA PHE A 248 -4.01 8.76 1.16
C PHE A 248 -4.92 8.01 2.14
N ASP A 249 -5.05 6.69 1.96
CA ASP A 249 -5.84 5.84 2.85
C ASP A 249 -5.28 5.91 4.27
N VAL A 250 -3.96 5.87 4.44
CA VAL A 250 -3.35 6.01 5.77
C VAL A 250 -3.63 7.38 6.37
N SER A 251 -3.59 8.45 5.57
CA SER A 251 -3.80 9.84 6.03
C SER A 251 -5.26 10.15 6.40
N GLU A 252 -6.23 9.46 5.81
CA GLU A 252 -7.65 9.60 6.16
C GLU A 252 -8.03 8.74 7.38
N HIS A 253 -7.24 7.70 7.67
CA HIS A 253 -7.54 6.69 8.69
C HIS A 253 -6.40 6.56 9.72
N LEU A 254 -5.79 7.67 10.14
CA LEU A 254 -4.59 7.68 11.00
C LEU A 254 -4.81 6.92 12.32
N GLU A 255 -6.00 7.03 12.90
CA GLU A 255 -6.36 6.48 14.20
C GLU A 255 -6.33 4.95 14.23
N ILE A 256 -6.82 4.29 13.16
CA ILE A 256 -6.79 2.83 13.07
C ILE A 256 -5.37 2.32 12.83
N TYR A 257 -4.56 2.98 11.98
CA TYR A 257 -3.15 2.60 11.79
C TYR A 257 -2.33 2.81 13.05
N GLN A 258 -2.62 3.88 13.82
CA GLN A 258 -2.01 4.08 15.13
C GLN A 258 -2.37 2.93 16.07
N ALA A 259 -3.65 2.57 16.20
CA ALA A 259 -4.09 1.47 17.06
C ALA A 259 -3.52 0.11 16.64
N LEU A 260 -3.35 -0.14 15.34
CA LEU A 260 -2.71 -1.35 14.82
C LEU A 260 -1.22 -1.41 15.18
N LEU A 261 -0.49 -0.31 15.06
CA LEU A 261 0.93 -0.23 15.47
C LEU A 261 1.09 -0.34 16.98
N GLU A 262 0.20 0.27 17.75
CA GLU A 262 0.12 0.10 19.21
C GLU A 262 -0.17 -1.36 19.59
N THR A 263 -1.00 -2.06 18.81
CA THR A 263 -1.28 -3.50 18.99
C THR A 263 -0.02 -4.33 18.73
N ALA A 264 0.68 -4.07 17.62
CA ALA A 264 1.93 -4.74 17.31
C ALA A 264 3.02 -4.45 18.38
N ALA A 265 3.09 -3.22 18.88
CA ALA A 265 4.00 -2.84 19.96
C ALA A 265 3.64 -3.50 21.30
N SER A 266 2.34 -3.60 21.63
CA SER A 266 1.85 -4.30 22.82
C SER A 266 2.17 -5.80 22.76
N MET A 267 2.01 -6.42 21.59
CA MET A 267 2.44 -7.80 21.35
C MET A 267 3.97 -7.94 21.48
N ALA A 268 4.75 -6.98 20.97
CA ALA A 268 6.21 -7.00 21.08
C ALA A 268 6.73 -6.81 22.51
N ALA A 269 5.96 -6.15 23.38
CA ALA A 269 6.30 -5.97 24.78
C ALA A 269 6.24 -7.27 25.58
N SER A 270 5.41 -8.24 25.16
CA SER A 270 5.37 -9.58 25.73
C SER A 270 6.34 -10.50 25.01
N PRO A 271 7.42 -10.98 25.66
CA PRO A 271 8.43 -11.84 25.00
C PRO A 271 7.83 -13.11 24.39
N ALA A 272 6.72 -13.62 24.94
CA ALA A 272 6.03 -14.81 24.46
C ALA A 272 5.27 -14.58 23.14
N LEU A 273 4.90 -13.34 22.81
CA LEU A 273 4.19 -12.97 21.58
C LEU A 273 5.12 -12.54 20.43
N VAL A 274 6.35 -12.12 20.73
CA VAL A 274 7.37 -11.75 19.73
C VAL A 274 7.58 -12.81 18.62
N PRO A 275 7.62 -14.12 18.90
CA PRO A 275 7.78 -15.15 17.87
C PRO A 275 6.72 -15.08 16.76
N TYR A 276 5.48 -14.73 17.11
CA TYR A 276 4.35 -14.64 16.18
C TYR A 276 4.39 -13.39 15.29
N LEU A 277 5.05 -12.31 15.75
CA LEU A 277 5.30 -11.12 14.93
C LEU A 277 6.45 -11.34 13.95
N VAL A 278 7.43 -12.16 14.34
CA VAL A 278 8.64 -12.43 13.57
C VAL A 278 8.40 -13.52 12.52
N LYS A 279 7.76 -14.64 12.89
CA LYS A 279 7.51 -15.76 11.97
C LYS A 279 6.17 -15.56 11.24
N PRO A 280 6.10 -15.77 9.92
CA PRO A 280 4.83 -15.80 9.20
C PRO A 280 3.87 -16.84 9.78
N TYR A 281 2.61 -16.45 9.98
CA TYR A 281 1.57 -17.34 10.52
C TYR A 281 1.02 -18.34 9.47
N THR A 282 1.25 -18.08 8.18
CA THR A 282 0.99 -19.03 7.07
C THR A 282 2.12 -19.01 6.04
N GLN A 283 2.18 -20.02 5.16
CA GLN A 283 3.20 -20.13 4.11
C GLN A 283 3.26 -18.94 3.14
N ASN A 284 2.14 -18.21 2.97
CA ASN A 284 2.03 -17.05 2.08
C ASN A 284 1.99 -15.71 2.83
N ALA A 285 2.02 -15.72 4.16
CA ALA A 285 1.99 -14.52 4.96
C ALA A 285 3.36 -13.85 5.01
N LYS A 286 3.36 -12.53 5.16
CA LYS A 286 4.57 -11.74 5.38
C LYS A 286 4.89 -11.62 6.87
N SER A 287 6.18 -11.45 7.19
CA SER A 287 6.58 -11.17 8.56
C SER A 287 6.15 -9.76 8.95
N ILE A 288 5.37 -9.64 10.03
CA ILE A 288 4.84 -8.34 10.48
C ILE A 288 6.00 -7.47 10.95
N ALA A 289 6.90 -7.99 11.80
CA ALA A 289 8.00 -7.22 12.38
C ALA A 289 9.19 -7.01 11.43
N LYS A 290 9.45 -7.93 10.49
CA LYS A 290 10.63 -7.86 9.61
C LYS A 290 10.37 -7.27 8.22
N GLU A 291 9.14 -7.36 7.72
CA GLU A 291 8.81 -6.91 6.36
C GLU A 291 7.80 -5.77 6.37
N LEU A 292 6.65 -5.95 7.04
CA LEU A 292 5.56 -4.99 6.95
C LEU A 292 5.82 -3.70 7.74
N ILE A 293 6.18 -3.81 9.02
CA ILE A 293 6.44 -2.65 9.89
C ILE A 293 7.61 -1.79 9.39
N PRO A 294 8.77 -2.35 9.02
CA PRO A 294 9.88 -1.54 8.47
C PRO A 294 9.48 -0.81 7.18
N ARG A 295 8.79 -1.51 6.27
CA ARG A 295 8.31 -0.92 5.01
C ARG A 295 7.29 0.19 5.26
N PHE A 296 6.34 -0.03 6.16
CA PHE A 296 5.36 0.98 6.55
C PHE A 296 6.04 2.22 7.15
N LYS A 297 7.02 2.03 8.05
CA LYS A 297 7.82 3.12 8.63
C LYS A 297 8.55 3.92 7.55
N GLU A 298 9.26 3.25 6.64
CA GLU A 298 9.99 3.88 5.54
C GLU A 298 9.08 4.69 4.63
N ASN A 299 7.91 4.13 4.28
CA ASN A 299 6.91 4.81 3.46
C ASN A 299 6.46 6.13 4.13
N ILE A 300 6.06 6.09 5.40
CA ILE A 300 5.57 7.27 6.13
C ILE A 300 6.65 8.35 6.26
N LEU A 301 7.90 7.96 6.56
CA LEU A 301 9.02 8.91 6.66
C LEU A 301 9.41 9.52 5.32
N ALA A 302 9.42 8.73 4.24
CA ALA A 302 9.69 9.22 2.89
C ALA A 302 8.64 10.25 2.45
N ILE A 303 7.39 10.06 2.86
CA ILE A 303 6.31 11.00 2.58
C ILE A 303 6.47 12.27 3.43
N GLN A 304 6.76 12.15 4.73
CA GLN A 304 7.01 13.34 5.56
C GLN A 304 8.16 14.22 5.01
N ALA A 305 9.26 13.59 4.57
CA ALA A 305 10.42 14.31 4.03
C ALA A 305 10.11 15.09 2.74
N ARG A 306 9.22 14.57 1.88
CA ARG A 306 8.86 15.21 0.59
C ARG A 306 7.91 16.40 0.74
N TRP A 307 7.18 16.50 1.86
CA TRP A 307 6.08 17.46 2.03
C TRP A 307 6.35 18.55 3.07
N GLY A 308 7.55 18.59 3.66
CA GLY A 308 7.96 19.55 4.70
C GLY A 308 7.96 21.04 4.31
N GLY A 309 7.45 21.41 3.13
CA GLY A 309 7.39 22.79 2.64
C GLY A 309 5.99 23.34 2.32
N THR A 310 4.88 22.61 2.51
CA THR A 310 3.55 23.11 2.09
C THR A 310 2.38 22.61 2.96
N LEU A 311 1.51 23.53 3.40
CA LEU A 311 0.29 23.43 4.24
C LEU A 311 0.44 23.25 5.78
N GLU A 312 0.05 24.25 6.57
CA GLU A 312 0.38 24.36 8.00
C GLU A 312 -0.43 23.49 8.98
N GLU A 313 -1.63 22.97 8.66
CA GLU A 313 -2.47 22.25 9.65
C GLU A 313 -2.44 20.71 9.54
N THR A 314 -2.54 20.14 8.32
CA THR A 314 -2.40 18.69 8.10
C THR A 314 -0.99 18.18 8.35
N ASN A 315 0.02 19.06 8.25
CA ASN A 315 1.40 18.73 8.54
C ASN A 315 1.64 18.42 10.02
N PHE A 316 0.89 19.03 10.94
CA PHE A 316 1.08 18.79 12.37
C PHE A 316 0.61 17.38 12.79
N ARG A 317 -0.63 16.99 12.42
CA ARG A 317 -1.16 15.65 12.71
C ARG A 317 -0.33 14.55 12.06
N MET A 318 0.11 14.76 10.83
CA MET A 318 0.96 13.79 10.13
C MET A 318 2.37 13.70 10.71
N ALA A 319 2.96 14.82 11.11
CA ALA A 319 4.29 14.82 11.76
C ALA A 319 4.25 14.15 13.13
N GLU A 320 3.19 14.38 13.90
CA GLU A 320 2.95 13.69 15.17
C GLU A 320 2.76 12.18 14.94
N PHE A 321 1.94 11.80 13.96
CA PHE A 321 1.75 10.41 13.57
C PHE A 321 3.06 9.75 13.11
N ALA A 322 3.85 10.39 12.25
CA ALA A 322 5.13 9.85 11.79
C ALA A 322 6.15 9.67 12.94
N THR A 323 6.11 10.55 13.93
CA THR A 323 6.91 10.42 15.17
C THR A 323 6.49 9.17 15.94
N LYS A 324 5.18 8.96 16.14
CA LYS A 324 4.62 7.76 16.78
C LYS A 324 4.93 6.48 16.01
N VAL A 325 4.77 6.49 14.68
CA VAL A 325 5.12 5.37 13.79
C VAL A 325 6.59 5.00 13.98
N THR A 326 7.48 5.98 14.02
CA THR A 326 8.91 5.75 14.23
C THR A 326 9.18 5.07 15.57
N GLN A 327 8.64 5.61 16.65
CA GLN A 327 8.83 5.09 18.01
C GLN A 327 8.29 3.65 18.16
N LEU A 328 7.03 3.42 17.76
CA LEU A 328 6.38 2.11 17.88
C LEU A 328 7.07 1.07 16.98
N SER A 329 7.44 1.45 15.76
CA SER A 329 8.14 0.54 14.83
C SER A 329 9.53 0.17 15.36
N ASP A 330 10.29 1.13 15.89
CA ASP A 330 11.62 0.87 16.44
C ASP A 330 11.57 -0.05 17.67
N PHE A 331 10.54 0.09 18.49
CA PHE A 331 10.30 -0.82 19.60
C PHE A 331 10.06 -2.26 19.12
N VAL A 332 9.15 -2.46 18.15
CA VAL A 332 8.85 -3.79 17.59
C VAL A 332 10.08 -4.40 16.90
N ILE A 333 10.81 -3.61 16.10
CA ILE A 333 12.03 -4.04 15.41
C ILE A 333 13.11 -4.44 16.41
N THR A 334 13.26 -3.71 17.51
CA THR A 334 14.25 -4.01 18.56
C THR A 334 13.90 -5.31 19.29
N ALA A 335 12.63 -5.51 19.67
CA ALA A 335 12.17 -6.75 20.28
C ALA A 335 12.35 -7.96 19.35
N ALA A 336 12.03 -7.80 18.05
CA ALA A 336 12.26 -8.82 17.04
C ALA A 336 13.75 -9.19 16.91
N ARG A 337 14.65 -8.19 16.86
CA ARG A 337 16.10 -8.43 16.81
C ARG A 337 16.61 -9.17 18.05
N ALA A 338 16.14 -8.81 19.24
CA ALA A 338 16.51 -9.49 20.49
C ALA A 338 16.06 -10.95 20.47
N TYR A 339 14.86 -11.25 19.99
CA TYR A 339 14.39 -12.62 19.80
C TYR A 339 15.25 -13.39 18.78
N GLU A 340 15.59 -12.79 17.63
CA GLU A 340 16.40 -13.48 16.62
C GLU A 340 17.80 -13.85 17.10
N GLN A 341 18.39 -13.05 17.99
CA GLN A 341 19.67 -13.37 18.61
C GLN A 341 19.63 -14.68 19.41
N THR A 342 18.45 -15.07 19.92
CA THR A 342 18.25 -16.35 20.63
C THR A 342 18.13 -17.56 19.69
N LEU A 343 17.88 -17.33 18.39
CA LEU A 343 17.70 -18.40 17.40
C LEU A 343 19.01 -18.77 16.71
N PRO A 344 19.19 -20.04 16.27
CA PRO A 344 20.32 -20.44 15.43
C PRO A 344 20.25 -19.78 14.03
N PRO A 345 21.40 -19.55 13.36
CA PRO A 345 21.46 -18.83 12.07
C PRO A 345 20.52 -19.36 10.99
N GLU A 346 20.31 -20.67 10.93
CA GLU A 346 19.45 -21.33 9.94
C GLU A 346 17.97 -20.94 10.10
N GLN A 347 17.50 -20.78 11.34
CA GLN A 347 16.12 -20.38 11.63
C GLN A 347 15.90 -18.88 11.43
N ARG A 348 16.95 -18.05 11.52
CA ARG A 348 16.89 -16.59 11.24
C ARG A 348 16.67 -16.27 9.75
N ILE A 349 17.07 -17.18 8.86
CA ILE A 349 16.86 -17.02 7.41
C ILE A 349 15.39 -17.30 7.05
N GLN A 350 14.73 -18.20 7.77
CA GLN A 350 13.34 -18.59 7.53
C GLN A 350 12.32 -17.61 8.12
N THR A 351 12.73 -16.71 9.03
CA THR A 351 11.85 -15.72 9.66
C THR A 351 11.45 -14.57 8.74
N ALA A 352 12.13 -14.39 7.61
CA ALA A 352 11.91 -13.26 6.69
C ALA A 352 11.21 -13.64 5.38
N THR A 353 10.64 -14.86 5.27
CA THR A 353 10.19 -15.60 4.07
C THR A 353 11.24 -16.57 3.50
N HIS A 354 10.79 -17.75 3.06
CA HIS A 354 11.60 -18.74 2.35
C HIS A 354 12.15 -18.14 1.05
N ARG A 355 13.46 -17.89 0.96
CA ARG A 355 14.13 -17.83 -0.35
C ARG A 355 13.95 -19.19 -1.02
N ARG A 356 13.36 -19.22 -2.22
CA ARG A 356 13.42 -20.40 -3.10
C ARG A 356 14.89 -20.81 -3.27
N PRO A 357 15.24 -22.10 -3.17
CA PRO A 357 16.59 -22.56 -3.47
C PRO A 357 16.86 -22.34 -4.96
N SER A 358 17.79 -21.44 -5.25
CA SER A 358 18.31 -21.22 -6.59
C SER A 358 19.27 -22.37 -6.95
N HIS A 359 18.80 -23.30 -7.77
CA HIS A 359 19.67 -24.24 -8.48
C HIS A 359 19.83 -23.84 -9.95
N GLN A 360 21.07 -23.44 -10.26
CA GLN A 360 21.87 -23.67 -11.47
C GLN A 360 21.50 -23.03 -12.82
N GLY A 361 22.47 -22.24 -13.32
CA GLY A 361 22.74 -22.00 -14.74
C GLY A 361 22.77 -20.51 -15.12
N PRO A 362 23.79 -20.02 -15.87
CA PRO A 362 23.82 -18.64 -16.33
C PRO A 362 22.84 -18.50 -17.51
N LYS A 363 21.59 -18.14 -17.19
CA LYS A 363 20.69 -17.41 -18.09
C LYS A 363 20.56 -16.02 -17.50
N ARG A 364 20.64 -14.96 -18.32
CA ARG A 364 20.31 -13.60 -17.85
C ARG A 364 18.90 -13.67 -17.26
N ASP A 365 18.76 -13.48 -15.95
CA ASP A 365 17.51 -13.74 -15.25
C ASP A 365 16.49 -12.66 -15.62
N ALA A 366 15.22 -13.02 -15.87
CA ALA A 366 14.13 -12.08 -16.13
C ALA A 366 13.96 -11.03 -15.00
N LYS A 367 14.51 -11.32 -13.82
CA LYS A 367 14.58 -10.41 -12.68
C LYS A 367 15.54 -9.24 -12.91
N ASP A 368 16.57 -9.43 -13.71
CA ASP A 368 17.52 -8.37 -14.09
C ASP A 368 16.89 -7.42 -15.11
N GLU A 369 16.16 -7.93 -16.10
CA GLU A 369 15.44 -7.11 -17.11
C GLU A 369 14.40 -6.20 -16.46
N GLU A 370 13.60 -6.74 -15.53
CA GLU A 370 12.60 -5.97 -14.78
C GLU A 370 13.26 -4.85 -13.94
N THR A 371 14.39 -5.17 -13.30
CA THR A 371 15.13 -4.21 -12.47
C THR A 371 15.73 -3.10 -13.33
N ILE A 372 16.32 -3.45 -14.48
CA ILE A 372 16.86 -2.49 -15.46
C ILE A 372 15.75 -1.60 -16.01
N TYR A 373 14.63 -2.20 -16.41
CA TYR A 373 13.47 -1.46 -16.93
C TYR A 373 12.98 -0.45 -15.89
N LYS A 374 12.78 -0.89 -14.65
CA LYS A 374 12.34 -0.02 -13.57
C LYS A 374 13.31 1.14 -13.35
N ALA A 375 14.61 0.85 -13.25
CA ALA A 375 15.64 1.87 -13.05
C ALA A 375 15.66 2.92 -14.17
N LYS A 376 15.51 2.51 -15.43
CA LYS A 376 15.54 3.42 -16.59
C LYS A 376 14.24 4.19 -16.82
N MET A 377 13.10 3.68 -16.34
CA MET A 377 11.78 4.26 -16.59
C MET A 377 11.18 5.02 -15.41
N GLN A 378 11.73 4.87 -14.19
CA GLN A 378 11.15 5.42 -12.96
C GLN A 378 11.01 6.94 -12.96
N GLU A 379 12.04 7.64 -13.44
CA GLU A 379 12.04 9.12 -13.48
C GLU A 379 11.02 9.69 -14.45
N LEU A 380 10.53 8.86 -15.39
CA LEU A 380 9.60 9.28 -16.44
C LEU A 380 8.13 8.97 -16.11
N GLN A 381 7.82 8.34 -14.98
CA GLN A 381 6.44 7.99 -14.60
C GLN A 381 5.54 9.19 -14.37
N LEU A 382 6.08 10.27 -13.79
CA LEU A 382 5.33 11.47 -13.52
C LEU A 382 6.11 12.68 -14.06
N GLN A 383 5.55 13.31 -15.09
CA GLN A 383 6.18 14.42 -15.80
C GLN A 383 5.28 15.66 -15.76
N THR A 384 5.92 16.82 -15.86
CA THR A 384 5.26 18.09 -16.13
C THR A 384 5.64 18.58 -17.51
N ALA A 385 4.68 19.15 -18.24
CA ALA A 385 4.97 19.81 -19.50
C ALA A 385 4.08 21.03 -19.70
N LYS A 386 4.48 21.92 -20.60
CA LYS A 386 3.73 23.13 -20.91
C LYS A 386 2.68 22.87 -21.98
N PHE A 387 1.48 22.49 -21.58
CA PHE A 387 0.34 22.34 -22.49
C PHE A 387 -0.28 23.69 -22.87
N ILE A 388 -0.18 24.67 -21.97
CA ILE A 388 -0.70 26.02 -22.15
C ILE A 388 0.43 26.98 -22.51
N GLY A 389 0.35 27.57 -23.71
CA GLY A 389 1.31 28.59 -24.16
C GLY A 389 1.17 29.92 -23.43
N ASP A 390 2.10 30.83 -23.70
CA ASP A 390 2.22 32.13 -22.99
C ASP A 390 0.96 33.01 -23.05
N PHE A 391 0.12 32.81 -24.05
CA PHE A 391 -1.14 33.53 -24.24
C PHE A 391 -2.36 32.84 -23.59
N GLY A 392 -2.14 31.87 -22.70
CA GLY A 392 -3.22 31.12 -22.02
C GLY A 392 -4.00 30.17 -22.94
N LYS A 393 -3.49 29.90 -24.14
CA LYS A 393 -4.11 28.98 -25.11
C LYS A 393 -3.47 27.61 -24.99
N LEU A 394 -4.31 26.57 -24.94
CA LEU A 394 -3.85 25.19 -25.03
C LEU A 394 -3.20 24.95 -26.41
N CYS A 395 -1.93 24.59 -26.42
CA CYS A 395 -1.08 24.39 -27.59
C CYS A 395 -1.05 22.92 -28.05
N VAL A 396 -1.48 22.00 -27.18
CA VAL A 396 -1.44 20.56 -27.44
C VAL A 396 -2.81 20.05 -27.91
N PRO A 397 -2.85 18.98 -28.74
CA PRO A 397 -4.09 18.26 -29.03
C PRO A 397 -4.69 17.72 -27.73
N TYR A 398 -5.95 18.08 -27.47
CA TYR A 398 -6.64 17.71 -26.24
C TYR A 398 -8.15 17.65 -26.44
N VAL A 399 -8.77 16.53 -26.09
CA VAL A 399 -10.20 16.28 -26.31
C VAL A 399 -11.06 17.28 -25.55
N PHE A 400 -10.75 17.54 -24.28
CA PHE A 400 -11.56 18.41 -23.41
C PHE A 400 -11.18 19.90 -23.50
N ARG A 401 -10.64 20.34 -24.65
CA ARG A 401 -10.14 21.72 -24.84
C ARG A 401 -11.23 22.78 -24.62
N LYS A 402 -12.48 22.49 -24.99
CA LYS A 402 -13.60 23.44 -24.82
C LYS A 402 -13.92 23.64 -23.34
N GLU A 403 -14.02 22.55 -22.58
CA GLU A 403 -14.28 22.60 -21.15
C GLU A 403 -13.10 23.20 -20.37
N ALA A 404 -11.87 22.84 -20.73
CA ALA A 404 -10.69 23.41 -20.10
C ALA A 404 -10.67 24.94 -20.23
N LYS A 405 -11.01 25.50 -21.40
CA LYS A 405 -11.10 26.96 -21.61
C LYS A 405 -12.15 27.66 -20.75
N ASN A 406 -13.22 26.96 -20.39
CA ASN A 406 -14.35 27.55 -19.66
C ASN A 406 -14.15 27.54 -18.14
N ILE A 407 -13.11 26.88 -17.63
CA ILE A 407 -12.79 26.83 -16.21
C ILE A 407 -11.65 27.79 -15.89
N ASN A 408 -11.87 28.68 -14.92
CA ASN A 408 -10.79 29.41 -14.25
C ASN A 408 -10.35 28.61 -13.01
N PRO A 409 -9.23 27.87 -13.04
CA PRO A 409 -8.80 27.01 -11.92
C PRO A 409 -8.39 27.82 -10.68
N PHE A 410 -8.10 29.11 -10.83
CA PHE A 410 -7.71 30.01 -9.74
C PHE A 410 -8.92 30.71 -9.08
N SER A 411 -10.13 30.37 -9.50
CA SER A 411 -11.35 30.87 -8.86
C SER A 411 -11.37 30.47 -7.38
N PRO A 412 -11.68 31.40 -6.45
CA PRO A 412 -11.79 31.08 -5.02
C PRO A 412 -12.74 29.92 -4.70
N HIS A 413 -13.79 29.74 -5.52
CA HIS A 413 -14.78 28.67 -5.35
C HIS A 413 -14.27 27.28 -5.74
N LEU A 414 -13.11 27.17 -6.42
CA LEU A 414 -12.51 25.91 -6.83
C LEU A 414 -11.27 25.54 -6.00
N ARG A 415 -10.98 26.27 -4.92
CA ARG A 415 -9.80 26.02 -4.07
C ARG A 415 -9.76 24.59 -3.54
N ASP A 416 -10.88 24.07 -3.04
CA ASP A 416 -10.93 22.70 -2.48
C ASP A 416 -10.77 21.64 -3.56
N ARG A 417 -11.33 21.89 -4.76
CA ARG A 417 -11.08 21.05 -5.95
C ARG A 417 -9.60 21.02 -6.30
N THR A 418 -8.94 22.17 -6.40
CA THR A 418 -7.51 22.24 -6.74
C THR A 418 -6.64 21.58 -5.67
N LYS A 419 -6.96 21.78 -4.38
CA LYS A 419 -6.31 21.05 -3.27
C LYS A 419 -6.48 19.54 -3.42
N ARG A 420 -7.69 19.08 -3.76
CA ARG A 420 -7.96 17.66 -3.98
C ARG A 420 -7.16 17.10 -5.16
N ILE A 421 -7.10 17.81 -6.30
CA ILE A 421 -6.29 17.37 -7.46
C ILE A 421 -4.80 17.32 -7.11
N ALA A 422 -4.29 18.29 -6.36
CA ALA A 422 -2.90 18.26 -5.89
C ALA A 422 -2.62 17.04 -4.99
N LYS A 423 -3.56 16.68 -4.11
CA LYS A 423 -3.49 15.46 -3.31
C LYS A 423 -3.47 14.19 -4.18
N GLU A 424 -4.28 14.13 -5.23
CA GLU A 424 -4.28 13.00 -6.19
C GLU A 424 -2.90 12.83 -6.83
N LEU A 425 -2.37 13.89 -7.45
CA LEU A 425 -1.09 13.83 -8.17
C LEU A 425 0.06 13.42 -7.25
N ALA A 426 0.05 13.90 -6.03
CA ALA A 426 1.10 13.59 -5.09
C ALA A 426 0.97 12.18 -4.48
N SER A 427 -0.26 11.64 -4.40
CA SER A 427 -0.49 10.22 -4.09
C SER A 427 -0.02 9.31 -5.24
N ILE A 428 -0.19 9.75 -6.48
CA ILE A 428 0.15 8.98 -7.68
C ILE A 428 1.68 8.87 -7.88
N ALA A 429 2.45 9.88 -7.48
CA ALA A 429 3.90 9.98 -7.70
C ALA A 429 4.72 8.75 -7.25
N ASN A 430 4.26 7.98 -6.25
CA ASN A 430 4.94 6.78 -5.74
C ASN A 430 4.14 5.48 -5.92
N ALA A 431 2.92 5.56 -6.43
CA ALA A 431 1.98 4.45 -6.47
C ALA A 431 1.67 3.95 -7.88
N LEU A 432 2.15 4.65 -8.93
CA LEU A 432 1.92 4.23 -10.32
C LEU A 432 2.59 2.86 -10.57
N PRO A 433 1.86 1.90 -11.17
CA PRO A 433 2.47 0.66 -11.63
C PRO A 433 3.68 0.94 -12.53
N LEU A 434 4.84 0.36 -12.18
CA LEU A 434 6.10 0.47 -12.91
C LEU A 434 6.74 -0.90 -13.05
N ASN A 435 6.25 -1.66 -14.02
CA ASN A 435 6.80 -2.96 -14.34
C ASN A 435 7.04 -3.08 -15.85
N ALA A 436 7.95 -3.95 -16.29
CA ALA A 436 8.17 -4.13 -17.73
C ALA A 436 6.90 -4.66 -18.42
N SER A 437 6.08 -5.43 -17.70
CA SER A 437 4.80 -5.95 -18.18
C SER A 437 3.75 -4.85 -18.33
N ASN A 438 3.56 -4.04 -17.29
CA ASN A 438 2.52 -3.03 -17.23
C ASN A 438 2.99 -1.79 -16.46
N SER A 439 3.01 -0.66 -17.15
CA SER A 439 3.46 0.62 -16.62
C SER A 439 2.46 1.72 -16.96
N ILE A 440 2.36 2.70 -16.07
CA ILE A 440 1.54 3.89 -16.28
C ILE A 440 2.44 5.12 -16.17
N TYR A 441 2.32 6.01 -17.14
CA TYR A 441 3.02 7.29 -17.20
C TYR A 441 2.00 8.43 -17.26
N VAL A 442 2.21 9.45 -16.45
CA VAL A 442 1.30 10.58 -16.29
C VAL A 442 2.07 11.86 -16.59
N CYS A 443 1.51 12.70 -17.47
CA CYS A 443 2.03 14.02 -17.77
C CYS A 443 0.93 15.07 -17.53
N TYR A 444 1.20 16.11 -16.76
CA TYR A 444 0.23 17.18 -16.48
C TYR A 444 0.79 18.56 -16.80
N ASP A 445 -0.11 19.54 -17.01
CA ASP A 445 0.30 20.91 -17.33
C ASP A 445 0.97 21.60 -16.13
N GLU A 446 2.08 22.28 -16.37
CA GLU A 446 2.84 23.04 -15.36
C GLU A 446 1.98 24.09 -14.61
N GLY A 447 1.08 24.78 -15.31
CA GLY A 447 0.20 25.80 -14.73
C GLY A 447 -1.17 25.28 -14.31
N ARG A 448 -1.61 24.16 -14.89
CA ARG A 448 -2.95 23.59 -14.76
C ARG A 448 -2.93 22.09 -14.55
N VAL A 449 -2.75 21.72 -13.28
CA VAL A 449 -2.81 20.34 -12.78
C VAL A 449 -4.12 19.59 -13.08
N ASP A 450 -5.15 20.28 -13.57
CA ASP A 450 -6.42 19.68 -13.95
C ASP A 450 -6.51 19.19 -15.42
N ILE A 451 -5.44 19.38 -16.19
CA ILE A 451 -5.25 18.92 -17.57
C ILE A 451 -4.14 17.87 -17.56
N ILE A 452 -4.50 16.62 -17.88
CA ILE A 452 -3.60 15.47 -17.76
C ILE A 452 -3.63 14.66 -19.06
N LYS A 453 -2.46 14.16 -19.44
CA LYS A 453 -2.27 13.09 -20.41
C LYS A 453 -1.72 11.86 -19.71
N VAL A 454 -2.14 10.68 -20.13
CA VAL A 454 -1.67 9.41 -19.57
C VAL A 454 -1.26 8.48 -20.71
N LEU A 455 -0.17 7.75 -20.51
CA LEU A 455 0.27 6.64 -21.36
C LEU A 455 0.24 5.36 -20.52
N ILE A 456 -0.44 4.33 -21.00
CA ILE A 456 -0.51 3.02 -20.34
C ILE A 456 0.12 1.98 -21.26
N SER A 457 1.06 1.18 -20.75
CA SER A 457 1.55 0.02 -21.49
C SER A 457 0.60 -1.17 -21.33
N GLY A 458 0.38 -1.90 -22.42
CA GLY A 458 -0.46 -3.07 -22.44
C GLY A 458 0.18 -4.26 -21.69
N PRO A 459 -0.55 -4.94 -20.79
CA PRO A 459 -0.02 -6.07 -20.03
C PRO A 459 0.39 -7.25 -20.93
N ASP A 460 1.37 -8.02 -20.47
CA ASP A 460 1.75 -9.28 -21.11
C ASP A 460 0.58 -10.28 -21.11
N ASP A 461 0.65 -11.29 -21.98
CA ASP A 461 -0.40 -12.31 -22.16
C ASP A 461 -1.79 -11.77 -22.57
N THR A 462 -1.84 -10.55 -23.12
CA THR A 462 -3.05 -9.93 -23.68
C THR A 462 -2.80 -9.50 -25.13
N PRO A 463 -3.85 -9.31 -25.96
CA PRO A 463 -3.69 -8.77 -27.30
C PRO A 463 -3.21 -7.30 -27.32
N TYR A 464 -3.04 -6.69 -26.15
CA TYR A 464 -2.52 -5.33 -25.95
C TYR A 464 -1.01 -5.30 -25.65
N ALA A 465 -0.38 -6.47 -25.43
CA ALA A 465 0.99 -6.60 -24.94
C ALA A 465 1.98 -5.69 -25.68
N ASN A 466 2.81 -4.99 -24.90
CA ASN A 466 3.83 -4.03 -25.35
C ASN A 466 3.31 -2.80 -26.12
N GLY A 467 2.01 -2.68 -26.33
CA GLY A 467 1.41 -1.47 -26.89
C GLY A 467 1.41 -0.31 -25.92
N LEU A 468 1.56 0.90 -26.43
CA LEU A 468 1.50 2.15 -25.67
C LEU A 468 0.23 2.93 -26.03
N PHE A 469 -0.66 3.05 -25.04
CA PHE A 469 -2.02 3.57 -25.20
C PHE A 469 -2.17 4.94 -24.54
N GLU A 470 -2.51 5.97 -25.32
CA GLU A 470 -2.65 7.35 -24.85
C GLU A 470 -4.08 7.70 -24.45
N PHE A 471 -4.19 8.50 -23.39
CA PHE A 471 -5.45 8.99 -22.84
C PHE A 471 -5.35 10.47 -22.47
N ASP A 472 -6.44 11.21 -22.68
CA ASP A 472 -6.67 12.53 -22.11
C ASP A 472 -7.51 12.41 -20.85
N ILE A 473 -7.17 13.15 -19.80
CA ILE A 473 -7.89 13.18 -18.53
C ILE A 473 -8.08 14.61 -18.04
N PHE A 474 -9.34 14.99 -17.82
CA PHE A 474 -9.73 16.31 -17.35
C PHE A 474 -10.55 16.24 -16.07
N PHE A 475 -10.17 17.00 -15.06
CA PHE A 475 -11.02 17.15 -13.87
C PHE A 475 -12.09 18.23 -14.13
N PRO A 476 -13.40 17.94 -14.06
CA PRO A 476 -14.45 18.96 -14.23
C PRO A 476 -14.60 19.87 -12.99
N THR A 477 -15.38 20.94 -13.08
CA THR A 477 -15.67 21.85 -11.93
C THR A 477 -16.29 21.14 -10.74
N GLY A 478 -17.07 20.09 -10.96
CA GLY A 478 -17.72 19.30 -9.92
C GLY A 478 -16.82 18.29 -9.20
N TYR A 479 -15.55 18.16 -9.59
CA TYR A 479 -14.61 17.24 -8.94
C TYR A 479 -14.35 17.64 -7.47
N PRO A 480 -14.35 16.70 -6.50
CA PRO A 480 -14.44 15.23 -6.64
C PRO A 480 -15.86 14.65 -6.58
N PHE A 481 -16.92 15.45 -6.55
CA PHE A 481 -18.30 14.93 -6.52
C PHE A 481 -18.77 14.37 -7.87
N SER A 482 -18.10 14.76 -8.96
CA SER A 482 -18.23 14.15 -10.28
C SER A 482 -16.90 13.51 -10.71
N PRO A 483 -16.92 12.41 -11.48
CA PRO A 483 -15.72 11.74 -11.95
C PRO A 483 -14.85 12.63 -12.85
N PRO A 484 -13.55 12.32 -12.97
CA PRO A 484 -12.74 12.87 -14.04
C PRO A 484 -13.33 12.44 -15.40
N LYS A 485 -13.17 13.30 -16.41
CA LYS A 485 -13.47 12.93 -17.79
C LYS A 485 -12.23 12.26 -18.40
N CYS A 486 -12.41 11.13 -19.06
CA CYS A 486 -11.33 10.40 -19.70
C CYS A 486 -11.67 10.13 -21.18
N ALA A 487 -10.69 10.26 -22.07
CA ALA A 487 -10.84 9.96 -23.48
C ALA A 487 -9.63 9.16 -23.98
N PHE A 488 -9.89 8.09 -24.73
CA PHE A 488 -8.88 7.24 -25.33
C PHE A 488 -8.45 7.81 -26.69
N LEU A 489 -7.15 7.94 -26.93
CA LEU A 489 -6.59 8.63 -28.09
C LEU A 489 -6.03 7.71 -29.15
N THR A 490 -5.53 6.52 -28.76
CA THR A 490 -4.90 5.56 -29.67
C THR A 490 -5.96 4.77 -30.46
N THR A 491 -6.82 5.44 -31.21
CA THR A 491 -7.95 4.83 -31.96
C THR A 491 -7.64 4.59 -33.43
N GLY A 492 -6.40 4.80 -33.87
CA GLY A 492 -6.01 4.76 -35.28
C GLY A 492 -6.77 5.80 -36.11
N SER A 493 -6.97 7.00 -35.57
CA SER A 493 -7.81 8.06 -36.17
C SER A 493 -9.28 7.64 -36.35
N GLY A 494 -9.84 6.91 -35.38
CA GLY A 494 -11.22 6.41 -35.42
C GLY A 494 -11.42 5.13 -36.21
N ASN A 495 -10.36 4.53 -36.75
CA ASN A 495 -10.44 3.31 -37.53
C ASN A 495 -10.47 2.04 -36.67
N VAL A 496 -10.26 2.11 -35.36
CA VAL A 496 -10.18 0.92 -34.50
C VAL A 496 -11.04 1.06 -33.25
N ARG A 497 -11.85 0.02 -32.99
CA ARG A 497 -12.44 -0.26 -31.68
C ARG A 497 -11.51 -1.20 -30.92
N PHE A 498 -10.71 -0.69 -29.99
CA PHE A 498 -9.68 -1.51 -29.31
C PHE A 498 -10.24 -2.51 -28.29
N ASN A 499 -11.43 -2.24 -27.77
CA ASN A 499 -12.09 -3.07 -26.78
C ASN A 499 -13.60 -2.76 -26.81
N PRO A 500 -14.51 -3.66 -26.37
CA PRO A 500 -15.91 -3.30 -26.21
C PRO A 500 -16.13 -2.04 -25.36
N ASN A 501 -15.24 -1.78 -24.39
CA ASN A 501 -15.23 -0.60 -23.54
C ASN A 501 -14.36 0.57 -24.05
N LEU A 502 -13.64 0.43 -25.18
CA LEU A 502 -12.85 1.48 -25.83
C LEU A 502 -13.35 1.71 -27.26
N TYR A 503 -14.21 2.70 -27.43
CA TYR A 503 -14.82 3.04 -28.72
C TYR A 503 -13.85 3.77 -29.65
N ASN A 504 -14.14 3.71 -30.95
CA ASN A 504 -13.38 4.38 -32.01
C ASN A 504 -13.34 5.91 -31.86
N ASP A 505 -14.38 6.50 -31.29
CA ASP A 505 -14.47 7.93 -31.01
C ASP A 505 -13.69 8.35 -29.75
N GLY A 506 -13.05 7.38 -29.08
CA GLY A 506 -12.28 7.60 -27.86
C GLY A 506 -13.10 7.52 -26.57
N LYS A 507 -14.40 7.17 -26.63
CA LYS A 507 -15.20 6.99 -25.42
C LYS A 507 -14.74 5.74 -24.65
N ILE A 508 -14.61 5.90 -23.33
CA ILE A 508 -14.26 4.83 -22.38
C ILE A 508 -15.50 4.48 -21.56
N CYS A 509 -15.83 3.20 -21.47
CA CYS A 509 -16.95 2.69 -20.68
C CYS A 509 -16.48 1.99 -19.41
N LEU A 510 -16.61 2.68 -18.27
CA LEU A 510 -16.36 2.15 -16.95
C LEU A 510 -17.42 2.67 -15.96
N SER A 511 -17.84 1.83 -15.02
CA SER A 511 -18.81 2.20 -13.98
C SER A 511 -18.28 3.33 -13.09
N ILE A 512 -16.98 3.28 -12.76
CA ILE A 512 -16.29 4.31 -11.97
C ILE A 512 -16.22 5.66 -12.69
N LEU A 513 -16.38 5.70 -14.01
CA LEU A 513 -16.49 6.94 -14.79
C LEU A 513 -17.95 7.37 -15.02
N GLY A 514 -18.92 6.57 -14.56
CA GLY A 514 -20.35 6.77 -14.83
C GLY A 514 -20.73 6.56 -16.31
N THR A 515 -19.85 5.96 -17.11
CA THR A 515 -20.05 5.71 -18.54
C THR A 515 -20.49 4.29 -18.85
N TRP A 516 -20.63 3.46 -17.82
CA TRP A 516 -21.13 2.09 -17.91
C TRP A 516 -22.03 1.74 -16.71
N GLU A 517 -22.84 0.71 -16.88
CA GLU A 517 -23.63 0.16 -15.77
C GLU A 517 -22.72 -0.52 -14.75
N GLY A 518 -23.11 -0.45 -13.49
CA GLY A 518 -22.35 -1.02 -12.38
C GLY A 518 -23.14 -0.88 -11.09
N ARG A 519 -22.72 -1.61 -10.07
CA ARG A 519 -23.29 -1.51 -8.72
C ARG A 519 -22.97 -0.14 -8.11
N PRO A 520 -23.75 0.34 -7.14
CA PRO A 520 -23.49 1.63 -6.49
C PRO A 520 -22.07 1.78 -5.94
N GLU A 521 -21.49 0.71 -5.41
CA GLU A 521 -20.11 0.65 -4.90
C GLU A 521 -19.04 0.70 -5.99
N GLU A 522 -19.39 0.36 -7.24
CA GLU A 522 -18.49 0.39 -8.41
C GLU A 522 -18.55 1.73 -9.16
N LYS A 523 -19.48 2.61 -8.77
CA LYS A 523 -19.66 3.93 -9.37
C LYS A 523 -18.79 4.97 -8.68
N TRP A 524 -18.52 6.06 -9.41
CA TRP A 524 -17.81 7.20 -8.86
C TRP A 524 -18.45 7.69 -7.55
N ASN A 525 -17.62 7.85 -6.54
CA ASN A 525 -17.94 8.62 -5.34
C ASN A 525 -16.76 9.53 -5.00
N PRO A 526 -16.93 10.54 -4.12
CA PRO A 526 -15.86 11.48 -3.80
C PRO A 526 -14.60 10.86 -3.20
N TYR A 527 -14.65 9.64 -2.66
CA TYR A 527 -13.48 8.93 -2.13
C TYR A 527 -12.72 8.16 -3.21
N CYS A 528 -13.28 8.03 -4.42
CA CYS A 528 -12.56 7.44 -5.53
C CYS A 528 -11.37 8.31 -5.96
N SER A 529 -10.32 7.67 -6.46
CA SER A 529 -9.10 8.36 -6.92
C SER A 529 -8.87 8.21 -8.42
N LEU A 530 -8.05 9.08 -9.00
CA LEU A 530 -7.59 8.93 -10.38
C LEU A 530 -6.80 7.62 -10.53
N MET A 531 -6.03 7.22 -9.53
CA MET A 531 -5.30 5.93 -9.55
C MET A 531 -6.24 4.75 -9.76
N GLN A 532 -7.38 4.70 -9.06
CA GLN A 532 -8.36 3.63 -9.22
C GLN A 532 -8.91 3.58 -10.65
N VAL A 533 -9.14 4.73 -11.30
CA VAL A 533 -9.55 4.79 -12.70
C VAL A 533 -8.48 4.16 -13.61
N LEU A 534 -7.21 4.56 -13.42
CA LEU A 534 -6.10 4.09 -14.24
C LEU A 534 -5.86 2.57 -14.09
N VAL A 535 -5.90 2.07 -12.85
CA VAL A 535 -5.79 0.63 -12.56
C VAL A 535 -7.01 -0.13 -13.07
N SER A 536 -8.21 0.47 -13.04
CA SER A 536 -9.42 -0.15 -13.62
C SER A 536 -9.31 -0.31 -15.14
N ILE A 537 -8.70 0.65 -15.85
CA ILE A 537 -8.41 0.51 -17.29
C ILE A 537 -7.50 -0.69 -17.51
N GLN A 538 -6.40 -0.82 -16.75
CA GLN A 538 -5.50 -1.97 -16.88
C GLN A 538 -6.18 -3.31 -16.55
N GLY A 539 -6.93 -3.38 -15.44
CA GLY A 539 -7.48 -4.64 -14.93
C GLY A 539 -8.77 -5.11 -15.60
N LEU A 540 -9.59 -4.19 -16.13
CA LEU A 540 -10.91 -4.51 -16.68
C LEU A 540 -10.97 -4.41 -18.22
N ILE A 541 -10.12 -3.58 -18.83
CA ILE A 541 -10.13 -3.34 -20.28
C ILE A 541 -8.99 -4.10 -20.95
N PHE A 542 -7.76 -3.95 -20.46
CA PHE A 542 -6.59 -4.62 -21.03
C PHE A 542 -6.45 -6.07 -20.52
N VAL A 543 -7.41 -6.91 -20.89
CA VAL A 543 -7.53 -8.31 -20.49
C VAL A 543 -7.18 -9.27 -21.63
N LYS A 544 -6.97 -10.55 -21.30
CA LYS A 544 -6.59 -11.61 -22.26
C LYS A 544 -7.65 -11.89 -23.32
N ASP A 545 -8.91 -11.91 -22.93
CA ASP A 545 -10.05 -12.27 -23.80
C ASP A 545 -11.07 -11.11 -23.86
N PRO A 546 -10.71 -9.97 -24.47
CA PRO A 546 -11.52 -8.74 -24.46
C PRO A 546 -12.86 -8.88 -25.19
N TYR A 547 -13.05 -9.90 -26.02
CA TYR A 547 -14.34 -10.22 -26.64
C TYR A 547 -15.46 -10.38 -25.61
N PHE A 548 -15.17 -10.95 -24.44
CA PHE A 548 -16.17 -11.21 -23.41
C PHE A 548 -16.55 -9.97 -22.59
N ASN A 549 -15.90 -8.82 -22.81
CA ASN A 549 -16.31 -7.55 -22.21
C ASN A 549 -17.60 -6.98 -22.83
N GLU A 550 -18.07 -7.52 -23.96
CA GLU A 550 -19.34 -7.13 -24.56
C GLU A 550 -20.52 -7.72 -23.74
N PRO A 551 -21.51 -6.90 -23.34
CA PRO A 551 -22.67 -7.35 -22.56
C PRO A 551 -23.33 -8.63 -23.06
N GLY A 552 -23.37 -9.63 -22.18
CA GLY A 552 -24.04 -10.89 -22.44
C GLY A 552 -23.24 -11.83 -23.34
N PHE A 553 -21.96 -11.57 -23.57
CA PHE A 553 -21.07 -12.49 -24.28
C PHE A 553 -20.34 -13.44 -23.31
N GLU A 554 -20.31 -13.12 -22.02
CA GLU A 554 -19.71 -13.93 -20.95
C GLU A 554 -20.31 -15.35 -20.89
N ARG A 555 -21.59 -15.50 -21.26
CA ARG A 555 -22.27 -16.81 -21.35
C ARG A 555 -21.67 -17.77 -22.38
N TYR A 556 -20.86 -17.27 -23.32
CA TYR A 556 -20.20 -18.08 -24.34
C TYR A 556 -18.76 -18.46 -23.94
N GLN A 557 -18.25 -17.94 -22.83
CA GLN A 557 -16.90 -18.23 -22.36
C GLN A 557 -16.74 -19.73 -22.03
N GLY A 558 -15.68 -20.35 -22.54
CA GLY A 558 -15.44 -21.78 -22.39
C GLY A 558 -16.30 -22.68 -23.28
N THR A 559 -17.05 -22.08 -24.22
CA THR A 559 -17.68 -22.83 -25.32
C THR A 559 -16.77 -22.76 -26.54
N GLU A 560 -16.69 -23.83 -27.32
CA GLU A 560 -15.84 -23.88 -28.53
C GLU A 560 -16.11 -22.71 -29.48
N ARG A 561 -17.38 -22.35 -29.66
CA ARG A 561 -17.80 -21.21 -30.49
C ARG A 561 -17.39 -19.86 -29.89
N GLY A 562 -17.54 -19.68 -28.58
CA GLY A 562 -17.11 -18.45 -27.90
C GLY A 562 -15.60 -18.27 -27.94
N ASP A 563 -14.85 -19.35 -27.75
CA ASP A 563 -13.39 -19.36 -27.79
C ASP A 563 -12.87 -19.08 -29.22
N GLU A 564 -13.54 -19.60 -30.25
CA GLU A 564 -13.25 -19.27 -31.66
C GLU A 564 -13.48 -17.77 -31.95
N TYR A 565 -14.58 -17.20 -31.48
CA TYR A 565 -14.85 -15.77 -31.65
C TYR A 565 -13.88 -14.88 -30.86
N SER A 566 -13.55 -15.26 -29.62
CA SER A 566 -12.54 -14.56 -28.82
C SER A 566 -11.19 -14.56 -29.55
N ARG A 567 -10.77 -15.71 -30.10
CA ARG A 567 -9.53 -15.80 -30.88
C ARG A 567 -9.53 -14.88 -32.10
N LYS A 568 -10.60 -14.90 -32.90
CA LYS A 568 -10.73 -14.00 -34.07
C LYS A 568 -10.72 -12.54 -33.67
N TYR A 569 -11.33 -12.18 -32.54
CA TYR A 569 -11.28 -10.83 -31.98
C TYR A 569 -9.85 -10.45 -31.57
N ASN A 570 -9.14 -11.35 -30.88
CA ASN A 570 -7.75 -11.13 -30.47
C ASN A 570 -6.83 -10.87 -31.67
N LEU A 571 -6.94 -11.63 -32.77
CA LEU A 571 -6.13 -11.38 -33.99
C LEU A 571 -6.30 -9.96 -34.54
N GLN A 572 -7.51 -9.38 -34.45
CA GLN A 572 -7.77 -8.01 -34.87
C GLN A 572 -7.13 -7.00 -33.93
N ILE A 573 -7.23 -7.22 -32.61
CA ILE A 573 -6.64 -6.34 -31.60
C ILE A 573 -5.11 -6.42 -31.64
N GLU A 574 -4.54 -7.61 -31.77
CA GLU A 574 -3.10 -7.85 -31.94
C GLU A 574 -2.54 -7.06 -33.13
N HIS A 575 -3.20 -7.13 -34.29
CA HIS A 575 -2.83 -6.33 -35.46
C HIS A 575 -2.89 -4.83 -35.15
N ALA A 576 -3.97 -4.37 -34.52
CA ALA A 576 -4.15 -2.97 -34.19
C ALA A 576 -3.11 -2.48 -33.16
N THR A 577 -2.74 -3.32 -32.19
CA THR A 577 -1.70 -3.04 -31.20
C THR A 577 -0.35 -2.86 -31.89
N LEU A 578 0.06 -3.81 -32.75
CA LEU A 578 1.32 -3.70 -33.50
C LEU A 578 1.33 -2.44 -34.38
N ASN A 579 0.23 -2.13 -35.08
CA ASN A 579 0.21 -1.00 -36.00
C ASN A 579 0.08 0.36 -35.29
N TYR A 580 -0.87 0.53 -34.38
CA TYR A 580 -1.23 1.84 -33.83
C TYR A 580 -0.61 2.10 -32.46
N ALA A 581 -0.54 1.09 -31.59
CA ALA A 581 -0.01 1.24 -30.24
C ALA A 581 1.52 1.05 -30.16
N ILE A 582 2.15 0.49 -31.19
CA ILE A 582 3.61 0.29 -31.25
C ILE A 582 4.18 1.09 -32.42
N ARG A 583 3.85 0.72 -33.66
CA ARG A 583 4.48 1.29 -34.85
C ARG A 583 4.17 2.78 -35.06
N GLU A 584 2.91 3.20 -34.94
CA GLU A 584 2.58 4.63 -35.06
C GLU A 584 3.14 5.45 -33.90
N GLN A 585 3.16 4.90 -32.68
CA GLN A 585 3.81 5.54 -31.53
C GLN A 585 5.31 5.74 -31.77
N LEU A 586 5.99 4.76 -32.37
CA LEU A 586 7.39 4.88 -32.76
C LEU A 586 7.61 5.96 -33.82
N LYS A 587 6.74 6.06 -34.82
CA LYS A 587 6.88 7.01 -35.93
C LYS A 587 6.49 8.43 -35.58
N LYS A 588 5.45 8.58 -34.76
CA LYS A 588 4.82 9.86 -34.42
C LYS A 588 4.53 9.90 -32.92
N PRO A 589 5.57 9.82 -32.07
CA PRO A 589 5.37 9.88 -30.64
C PRO A 589 4.80 11.25 -30.24
N SER A 590 3.91 11.27 -29.25
CA SER A 590 3.49 12.54 -28.66
C SER A 590 4.67 13.22 -27.98
N GLU A 591 4.75 14.55 -28.09
CA GLU A 591 5.91 15.32 -27.62
C GLU A 591 6.22 15.07 -26.14
N HIS A 592 5.17 14.95 -25.32
CA HIS A 592 5.28 14.77 -23.86
C HIS A 592 5.65 13.36 -23.43
N PHE A 593 5.43 12.36 -24.29
CA PHE A 593 5.80 10.97 -24.01
C PHE A 593 6.90 10.46 -24.91
N ARG A 594 7.54 11.32 -25.72
CA ARG A 594 8.57 10.93 -26.68
C ARG A 594 9.67 10.10 -26.02
N GLU A 595 10.23 10.60 -24.92
CA GLU A 595 11.30 9.90 -24.20
C GLU A 595 10.81 8.57 -23.59
N VAL A 596 9.58 8.53 -23.06
CA VAL A 596 8.97 7.31 -22.53
C VAL A 596 8.81 6.27 -23.63
N ILE A 597 8.27 6.66 -24.79
CA ILE A 597 8.02 5.78 -25.93
C ILE A 597 9.33 5.23 -26.47
N GLU A 598 10.32 6.10 -26.70
CA GLU A 598 11.64 5.69 -27.22
C GLU A 598 12.35 4.73 -26.27
N LYS A 599 12.41 5.04 -24.97
CA LYS A 599 13.05 4.17 -23.97
C LYS A 599 12.29 2.85 -23.77
N HIS A 600 10.96 2.89 -23.67
CA HIS A 600 10.14 1.69 -23.52
C HIS A 600 10.32 0.72 -24.69
N LEU A 601 10.16 1.23 -25.92
CA LEU A 601 10.25 0.41 -27.13
C LEU A 601 11.66 -0.11 -27.37
N TRP A 602 12.70 0.63 -26.98
CA TRP A 602 14.07 0.13 -27.04
C TRP A 602 14.32 -0.99 -26.02
N LEU A 603 13.93 -0.79 -24.76
CA LEU A 603 14.12 -1.78 -23.70
C LEU A 603 13.36 -3.09 -23.99
N LYS A 604 12.16 -3.00 -24.59
CA LYS A 604 11.36 -4.16 -24.97
C LYS A 604 11.53 -4.60 -26.43
N ARG A 605 12.51 -4.03 -27.17
CA ARG A 605 12.67 -4.26 -28.62
C ARG A 605 12.70 -5.75 -28.99
N ASP A 606 13.52 -6.53 -28.30
CA ASP A 606 13.70 -7.95 -28.60
C ASP A 606 12.43 -8.76 -28.27
N ALA A 607 11.73 -8.40 -27.18
CA ALA A 607 10.45 -9.02 -26.83
C ALA A 607 9.36 -8.68 -27.86
N ILE A 608 9.32 -7.45 -28.35
CA ILE A 608 8.35 -7.00 -29.38
C ILE A 608 8.64 -7.66 -30.72
N LEU A 609 9.90 -7.80 -31.12
CA LEU A 609 10.29 -8.50 -32.34
C LEU A 609 9.79 -9.95 -32.32
N LYS A 610 10.04 -10.66 -31.21
CA LYS A 610 9.55 -12.02 -31.01
C LYS A 610 8.02 -12.08 -31.03
N GLN A 611 7.34 -11.18 -30.32
CA GLN A 611 5.87 -11.08 -30.32
C GLN A 611 5.32 -10.89 -31.73
N ALA A 612 5.93 -10.00 -32.53
CA ALA A 612 5.53 -9.72 -33.89
C ALA A 612 5.67 -10.95 -34.80
N GLU A 613 6.76 -11.70 -34.66
CA GLU A 613 7.01 -12.97 -35.36
C GLU A 613 6.03 -14.08 -34.94
N ASP A 614 5.72 -14.19 -33.65
CA ASP A 614 4.78 -15.18 -33.13
C ASP A 614 3.35 -14.87 -33.61
N TRP A 615 2.91 -13.61 -33.52
CA TRP A 615 1.57 -13.19 -33.92
C TRP A 615 1.34 -13.31 -35.43
N ILE A 616 2.34 -13.00 -36.27
CA ILE A 616 2.20 -13.21 -37.72
C ILE A 616 2.11 -14.71 -38.07
N GLN A 617 2.80 -15.57 -37.34
CA GLN A 617 2.72 -17.02 -37.54
C GLN A 617 1.34 -17.57 -37.11
N ASN A 618 0.78 -17.07 -36.01
CA ASN A 618 -0.57 -17.45 -35.56
C ASN A 618 -1.64 -17.10 -36.62
N VAL A 619 -1.55 -15.92 -37.22
CA VAL A 619 -2.44 -15.53 -38.33
C VAL A 619 -2.28 -16.49 -39.51
N LYS A 620 -1.05 -16.87 -39.89
CA LYS A 620 -0.84 -17.83 -40.99
C LYS A 620 -1.44 -19.20 -40.71
N ASN A 621 -1.39 -19.65 -39.46
CA ASN A 621 -1.95 -20.95 -39.06
C ASN A 621 -3.49 -20.93 -39.10
N ASP A 622 -4.13 -19.84 -38.63
CA ASP A 622 -5.60 -19.72 -38.61
C ASP A 622 -6.21 -19.47 -40.01
N PHE A 623 -5.46 -18.87 -40.95
CA PHE A 623 -5.91 -18.61 -42.32
C PHE A 623 -5.29 -19.56 -43.37
N GLY A 624 -4.57 -20.60 -42.93
CA GLY A 624 -3.93 -21.59 -43.79
C GLY A 624 -4.94 -22.60 -44.38
N ASP A 625 -4.94 -22.67 -45.72
CA ASP A 625 -5.58 -23.64 -46.64
C ASP A 625 -7.01 -23.45 -47.18
N ASP A 626 -7.79 -22.44 -46.78
CA ASP A 626 -9.11 -22.22 -47.42
C ASP A 626 -9.12 -21.02 -48.39
N LYS A 627 -8.67 -21.27 -49.63
CA LYS A 627 -8.80 -20.33 -50.76
C LYS A 627 -10.25 -20.19 -51.27
N THR A 628 -11.25 -20.82 -50.63
CA THR A 628 -12.59 -21.03 -51.22
C THR A 628 -13.79 -20.56 -50.42
N SER A 629 -13.65 -20.07 -49.18
CA SER A 629 -14.83 -19.62 -48.42
C SER A 629 -15.30 -18.21 -48.81
N LYS A 630 -16.07 -18.14 -49.91
CA LYS A 630 -16.94 -17.02 -50.23
C LYS A 630 -18.10 -16.92 -49.22
N ARG A 631 -18.13 -15.78 -48.53
CA ARG A 631 -19.28 -15.00 -48.02
C ARG A 631 -19.83 -15.29 -46.61
N ARG A 632 -19.80 -14.17 -45.87
CA ARG A 632 -20.84 -13.61 -44.98
C ARG A 632 -21.01 -14.28 -43.62
N ASP A 633 -20.03 -14.03 -42.74
CA ASP A 633 -20.35 -13.73 -41.35
C ASP A 633 -20.25 -12.22 -41.16
N VAL A 634 -21.41 -11.59 -41.05
CA VAL A 634 -21.55 -10.16 -40.77
C VAL A 634 -21.15 -9.95 -39.31
N PHE A 635 -19.87 -9.67 -39.08
CA PHE A 635 -19.42 -9.09 -37.82
C PHE A 635 -19.77 -7.60 -37.79
N ALA A 636 -20.45 -7.16 -36.74
CA ALA A 636 -20.82 -5.76 -36.50
C ALA A 636 -19.65 -4.92 -35.94
N PHE A 637 -18.41 -5.24 -36.32
CA PHE A 637 -17.22 -4.45 -35.99
C PHE A 637 -16.47 -4.21 -37.30
N GLU A 638 -16.76 -3.07 -37.92
CA GLU A 638 -16.18 -2.66 -39.20
C GLU A 638 -14.73 -2.22 -39.00
N THR A 639 -13.81 -3.17 -39.00
CA THR A 639 -12.43 -2.92 -39.42
C THR A 639 -12.06 -3.97 -40.45
N GLY A 640 -11.67 -3.52 -41.65
CA GLY A 640 -11.37 -4.42 -42.77
C GLY A 640 -10.16 -5.29 -42.45
N PHE A 641 -10.39 -6.50 -41.95
CA PHE A 641 -9.35 -7.47 -41.67
C PHE A 641 -8.79 -8.02 -43.00
N ASN A 642 -7.55 -7.63 -43.35
CA ASN A 642 -6.84 -8.13 -44.52
C ASN A 642 -5.49 -8.73 -44.09
N PRO A 643 -5.34 -10.08 -44.12
CA PRO A 643 -4.11 -10.77 -43.72
C PRO A 643 -2.85 -10.29 -44.45
N GLN A 644 -2.95 -9.95 -45.74
CA GLN A 644 -1.80 -9.50 -46.54
C GLN A 644 -1.34 -8.10 -46.11
N THR A 645 -2.28 -7.22 -45.76
CA THR A 645 -1.96 -5.89 -45.23
C THR A 645 -1.31 -6.02 -43.85
N GLN A 646 -1.83 -6.91 -43.00
CA GLN A 646 -1.26 -7.19 -41.68
C GLN A 646 0.18 -7.70 -41.79
N GLU A 647 0.46 -8.70 -42.62
CA GLU A 647 1.81 -9.21 -42.83
C GLU A 647 2.79 -8.11 -43.25
N ARG A 648 2.40 -7.24 -44.19
CA ARG A 648 3.23 -6.09 -44.60
C ARG A 648 3.46 -5.09 -43.48
N VAL A 649 2.44 -4.80 -42.66
CA VAL A 649 2.57 -3.88 -41.52
C VAL A 649 3.54 -4.44 -40.49
N VAL A 650 3.43 -5.72 -40.16
CA VAL A 650 4.30 -6.40 -39.20
C VAL A 650 5.74 -6.47 -39.71
N GLN A 651 5.95 -6.81 -40.99
CA GLN A 651 7.29 -6.80 -41.60
C GLN A 651 7.94 -5.41 -41.55
N ASN A 652 7.18 -4.36 -41.84
CA ASN A 652 7.69 -2.99 -41.72
C ASN A 652 8.04 -2.63 -40.27
N LEU A 653 7.20 -3.03 -39.29
CA LEU A 653 7.50 -2.82 -37.87
C LEU A 653 8.80 -3.52 -37.46
N ILE A 654 9.00 -4.77 -37.90
CA ILE A 654 10.23 -5.53 -37.61
C ILE A 654 11.47 -4.77 -38.11
N LEU A 655 11.44 -4.29 -39.36
CA LEU A 655 12.54 -3.50 -39.93
C LEU A 655 12.76 -2.19 -39.15
N GLU A 656 11.68 -1.47 -38.85
CA GLU A 656 11.74 -0.20 -38.10
C GLU A 656 12.30 -0.37 -36.68
N LEU A 657 11.99 -1.49 -36.01
CA LEU A 657 12.55 -1.83 -34.69
C LEU A 657 14.03 -2.25 -34.79
N GLN A 658 14.41 -3.00 -35.82
CA GLN A 658 15.81 -3.41 -36.06
C GLN A 658 16.72 -2.21 -36.36
N GLU A 659 16.19 -1.19 -37.05
CA GLU A 659 16.91 0.05 -37.37
C GLU A 659 16.84 1.11 -36.26
N MET A 660 16.12 0.83 -35.16
CA MET A 660 16.01 1.77 -34.04
C MET A 660 17.38 2.09 -33.43
N LYS A 661 17.60 3.36 -33.09
CA LYS A 661 18.82 3.79 -32.40
C LYS A 661 18.63 3.72 -30.89
N SER A 662 19.69 3.35 -30.16
CA SER A 662 19.67 3.35 -28.69
C SER A 662 19.41 4.77 -28.17
N PRO A 663 18.35 5.00 -27.37
CA PRO A 663 18.15 6.26 -26.67
C PRO A 663 19.16 6.44 -25.53
N PHE A 664 19.85 5.37 -25.12
CA PHE A 664 20.84 5.36 -24.04
C PHE A 664 22.27 5.60 -24.51
N ALA A 665 22.51 5.81 -25.81
CA ALA A 665 23.87 5.91 -26.37
C ALA A 665 24.76 6.98 -25.68
N LYS A 666 24.16 8.07 -25.19
CA LYS A 666 24.88 9.10 -24.42
C LYS A 666 25.23 8.61 -23.01
N GLU A 667 24.26 8.05 -22.30
CA GLU A 667 24.44 7.50 -20.95
C GLU A 667 25.49 6.36 -20.97
N GLU A 668 25.40 5.48 -21.97
CA GLU A 668 26.35 4.38 -22.19
C GLU A 668 27.77 4.90 -22.44
N ALA A 669 27.94 5.95 -23.25
CA ALA A 669 29.24 6.57 -23.50
C ALA A 669 29.83 7.25 -22.25
N GLU A 670 29.00 7.94 -21.47
CA GLU A 670 29.41 8.56 -20.20
C GLU A 670 29.81 7.52 -19.15
N GLU A 671 29.08 6.41 -19.07
CA GLU A 671 29.37 5.31 -18.15
C GLU A 671 30.66 4.57 -18.55
N GLU A 672 30.88 4.34 -19.85
CA GLU A 672 32.17 3.83 -20.34
C GLU A 672 33.34 4.76 -20.02
N GLU A 673 33.18 6.07 -20.14
CA GLU A 673 34.21 7.04 -19.78
C GLU A 673 34.50 7.01 -18.27
N LYS A 674 33.47 6.90 -17.44
CA LYS A 674 33.60 6.79 -15.99
C LYS A 674 34.35 5.51 -15.59
N ILE A 675 34.00 4.37 -16.18
CA ILE A 675 34.68 3.09 -15.93
C ILE A 675 36.17 3.19 -16.33
N LYS A 676 36.48 3.83 -17.47
CA LYS A 676 37.87 4.06 -17.90
C LYS A 676 38.64 4.92 -16.91
N LYS A 677 38.04 5.98 -16.36
CA LYS A 677 38.66 6.83 -15.34
C LYS A 677 38.91 6.08 -14.03
N GLU A 678 37.94 5.32 -13.54
CA GLU A 678 38.08 4.51 -12.32
C GLU A 678 39.14 3.42 -12.48
N GLN A 679 39.23 2.80 -13.66
CA GLN A 679 40.25 1.81 -13.97
C GLN A 679 41.65 2.44 -14.00
N LEU A 680 41.79 3.61 -14.63
CA LEU A 680 43.04 4.36 -14.66
C LEU A 680 43.52 4.74 -13.25
N GLU A 681 42.62 5.22 -12.39
CA GLU A 681 42.93 5.58 -11.01
C GLU A 681 43.39 4.36 -10.19
N LYS A 682 42.73 3.20 -10.38
CA LYS A 682 43.15 1.93 -9.74
C LYS A 682 44.54 1.50 -10.21
N ASP A 683 44.84 1.63 -11.49
CA ASP A 683 46.13 1.23 -12.04
C ASP A 683 47.25 2.19 -11.61
N GLU A 684 46.99 3.49 -11.52
CA GLU A 684 47.92 4.46 -10.92
C GLU A 684 48.20 4.18 -9.44
N LYS A 685 47.16 3.83 -8.67
CA LYS A 685 47.31 3.45 -7.27
C LYS A 685 48.18 2.21 -7.11
N ARG A 686 47.92 1.16 -7.90
CA ARG A 686 48.74 -0.07 -7.92
C ARG A 686 50.19 0.22 -8.27
N LYS A 687 50.42 1.15 -9.21
CA LYS A 687 51.77 1.56 -9.59
C LYS A 687 52.50 2.26 -8.43
N ARG A 688 51.84 3.18 -7.72
CA ARG A 688 52.40 3.85 -6.54
C ARG A 688 52.70 2.86 -5.40
N GLU A 689 51.81 1.90 -5.18
CA GLU A 689 52.01 0.83 -4.18
C GLU A 689 53.21 -0.06 -4.55
N ALA A 690 53.36 -0.42 -5.83
CA ALA A 690 54.51 -1.20 -6.31
C ALA A 690 55.83 -0.42 -6.21
N GLU A 691 55.83 0.88 -6.53
CA GLU A 691 57.01 1.75 -6.38
C GLU A 691 57.42 1.90 -4.91
N ALA A 692 56.46 2.09 -4.00
CA ALA A 692 56.72 2.15 -2.57
C ALA A 692 57.27 0.82 -2.02
N LEU A 693 56.72 -0.31 -2.47
CA LEU A 693 57.22 -1.64 -2.08
C LEU A 693 58.65 -1.88 -2.57
N ALA A 694 58.97 -1.44 -3.79
CA ALA A 694 60.31 -1.54 -4.35
C ALA A 694 61.34 -0.62 -3.65
N GLU A 695 60.90 0.53 -3.12
CA GLU A 695 61.74 1.38 -2.27
C GLU A 695 62.03 0.71 -0.93
N ILE A 696 61.00 0.20 -0.25
CA ILE A 696 61.15 -0.53 1.02
C ILE A 696 62.10 -1.72 0.84
N GLU A 697 61.99 -2.46 -0.27
CA GLU A 697 62.87 -3.58 -0.56
C GLU A 697 64.34 -3.14 -0.77
N ARG A 698 64.56 -1.98 -1.41
CA ARG A 698 65.91 -1.40 -1.57
C ARG A 698 66.50 -0.98 -0.22
N GLU A 699 65.75 -0.26 0.60
CA GLU A 699 66.18 0.16 1.94
C GLU A 699 66.50 -1.06 2.82
N THR A 700 65.67 -2.11 2.75
CA THR A 700 65.88 -3.35 3.51
C THR A 700 67.18 -4.05 3.08
N ARG A 701 67.45 -4.15 1.77
CA ARG A 701 68.72 -4.72 1.27
C ARG A 701 69.93 -3.89 1.69
N GLU A 702 69.81 -2.57 1.71
CA GLU A 702 70.91 -1.69 2.13
C GLU A 702 71.22 -1.85 3.62
N LEU A 703 70.19 -1.91 4.46
CA LEU A 703 70.32 -2.20 5.90
C LEU A 703 70.97 -3.56 6.15
N GLU A 704 70.61 -4.57 5.38
CA GLU A 704 71.17 -5.91 5.51
C GLU A 704 72.65 -5.97 5.10
N LEU A 705 73.02 -5.21 4.05
CA LEU A 705 74.43 -5.03 3.67
C LEU A 705 75.21 -4.25 4.74
N ASP A 706 74.64 -3.21 5.35
CA ASP A 706 75.28 -2.47 6.44
C ASP A 706 75.48 -3.36 7.68
N PHE A 707 74.48 -4.18 8.00
CA PHE A 707 74.57 -5.17 9.08
C PHE A 707 75.69 -6.18 8.83
N GLN A 708 75.81 -6.70 7.60
CA GLN A 708 76.92 -7.58 7.21
C GLN A 708 78.29 -6.89 7.35
N ARG A 709 78.43 -5.63 6.89
CA ARG A 709 79.67 -4.85 7.04
C ARG A 709 80.06 -4.66 8.51
N ARG A 710 79.10 -4.30 9.37
CA ARG A 710 79.35 -4.15 10.81
C ARG A 710 79.75 -5.47 11.46
N ARG A 711 79.11 -6.58 11.09
CA ARG A 711 79.47 -7.92 11.58
C ARG A 711 80.89 -8.32 11.17
N SER A 712 81.29 -8.04 9.93
CA SER A 712 82.67 -8.24 9.46
C SER A 712 83.67 -7.32 10.16
N SER A 713 83.28 -6.07 10.49
CA SER A 713 84.11 -5.13 11.24
C SER A 713 84.33 -5.56 12.69
N VAL A 714 83.28 -6.04 13.36
CA VAL A 714 83.36 -6.56 14.75
C VAL A 714 84.19 -7.84 14.82
N ALA A 715 84.10 -8.72 13.80
CA ALA A 715 84.94 -9.89 13.67
C ALA A 715 86.44 -9.53 13.51
N MET A 716 86.77 -8.42 12.85
CA MET A 716 88.15 -7.91 12.79
C MET A 716 88.62 -7.25 14.10
N THR A 717 87.71 -6.69 14.92
CA THR A 717 88.08 -6.05 16.19
C THR A 717 88.26 -7.04 17.34
N HIS A 718 87.57 -8.20 17.32
CA HIS A 718 87.67 -9.21 18.38
C HIS A 718 88.88 -10.15 18.31
N ILE A 719 89.69 -10.09 17.25
CA ILE A 719 90.98 -10.82 17.21
C ILE A 719 92.11 -10.01 17.90
N GLY A 720 91.88 -8.73 18.23
CA GLY A 720 92.93 -7.83 18.73
C GLY A 720 93.03 -7.58 20.23
N ALA A 721 92.02 -7.90 21.06
CA ALA A 721 92.04 -7.42 22.45
C ALA A 721 91.13 -8.20 23.42
N ILE A 722 91.57 -9.39 23.87
CA ILE A 722 91.25 -9.87 25.24
C ILE A 722 92.51 -10.54 25.81
N CYS A 723 93.30 -9.75 26.55
CA CYS A 723 94.30 -10.22 27.49
C CYS A 723 93.90 -9.66 28.87
N VAL A 724 93.96 -10.53 29.88
CA VAL A 724 93.98 -10.25 31.34
C VAL A 724 92.63 -9.95 32.05
N GLN A 725 92.03 -11.03 32.59
CA GLN A 725 92.02 -11.46 34.01
C GLN A 725 91.58 -10.49 35.16
N PRO A 726 91.12 -11.05 36.31
CA PRO A 726 89.83 -10.72 36.94
C PRO A 726 89.93 -10.30 38.43
N THR A 727 88.80 -9.85 39.00
CA THR A 727 88.30 -10.08 40.38
C THR A 727 86.84 -9.56 40.39
N GLY A 728 85.81 -10.18 40.95
CA GLY A 728 85.71 -11.17 42.02
C GLY A 728 84.84 -10.56 43.12
N ASP A 729 83.55 -10.89 43.14
CA ASP A 729 82.67 -11.07 44.33
C ASP A 729 81.24 -11.43 43.83
N TYR A 730 80.81 -12.69 43.92
CA TYR A 730 80.07 -13.32 45.05
C TYR A 730 78.84 -12.48 45.40
N THR A 731 77.57 -12.91 45.41
CA THR A 731 76.79 -14.18 45.45
C THR A 731 75.31 -13.70 45.45
N ALA A 732 74.23 -14.42 45.12
CA ALA A 732 73.94 -15.81 44.84
C ALA A 732 72.60 -15.92 44.07
N ASP A 733 72.55 -16.96 43.23
CA ASP A 733 71.45 -17.84 42.79
C ASP A 733 70.00 -17.48 43.14
N SER A 734 69.06 -17.47 42.18
CA SER A 734 68.74 -18.39 41.07
C SER A 734 68.01 -19.68 41.51
N GLY A 735 66.84 -19.91 40.89
CA GLY A 735 65.92 -21.00 41.20
C GLY A 735 64.82 -21.16 40.15
N THR A 736 65.26 -21.43 38.92
CA THR A 736 64.67 -22.37 37.94
C THR A 736 63.22 -22.31 37.43
N SER A 737 63.16 -22.60 36.13
CA SER A 737 62.07 -23.17 35.30
C SER A 737 61.01 -22.16 34.84
N GLY A 738 60.78 -21.92 33.55
CA GLY A 738 61.00 -22.75 32.37
C GLY A 738 59.64 -23.02 31.75
N GLY A 739 59.39 -22.53 30.53
CA GLY A 739 58.21 -22.95 29.78
C GLY A 739 57.60 -21.89 28.87
N ASN A 740 57.99 -21.98 27.60
CA ASN A 740 57.20 -21.72 26.40
C ASN A 740 57.02 -20.28 25.89
N GLU A 741 57.77 -20.08 24.82
CA GLU A 741 57.67 -19.18 23.68
C GLU A 741 56.29 -19.08 22.99
N PRO A 742 56.15 -18.10 22.07
CA PRO A 742 54.91 -17.42 21.72
C PRO A 742 54.51 -17.59 20.23
N SER A 743 53.36 -17.02 19.85
CA SER A 743 53.06 -16.40 18.54
C SER A 743 51.62 -15.87 18.60
N THR A 744 51.30 -14.58 18.56
CA THR A 744 51.42 -13.56 17.49
C THR A 744 50.80 -13.95 16.15
N SER A 745 49.53 -13.61 15.98
CA SER A 745 48.86 -13.00 14.80
C SER A 745 47.39 -12.83 15.21
N SER A 746 46.66 -11.74 14.99
CA SER A 746 46.58 -10.81 13.87
C SER A 746 46.03 -9.46 14.33
#